data_AF-A0A2H0TSR7-F1
#
_entry.id   AF-A0A2H0TSR7-F1
#
_cell.length_a   1.000
_cell.length_b   1.000
_cell.length_c   1.000
_cell.angle_alpha   90.00
_cell.angle_beta   90.00
_cell.angle_gamma   90.00
#
_symmetry.space_group_name_H-M   'P 1'
#
loop_
_entity.id
_entity.type
_entity.pdbx_description
1 polymer ?
#
loop_
_entity_poly.entity_id
_entity_poly.type
_entity_poly.pdbx_seq_one_letter_code
_entity_poly.pdbx_strand_id
1 'polypeptide(L)'
;MDDSHVPNLLNRTDVSLIEAYFELQAMYEKEYGAHTVVIMEVGSFWEIYSVDNEIMVIGKTKEIAEILNLQMTRRSKAILENSMANPLLCGFPVATFDRYMARLVQENTYTIVIVRQRGIPPNVERFVDQILSPGVNFEYALDHEETVLVSLVIDQNNGIYSAGYAGIDITTGKSTTLDLHGTQEDNTFALDQLFSLVHSHRTAEIILTLIGTGIKEDTVRQYLEISSWDNVQIHASRPSITYQNELLGKAFAVESFLSPIEYLELERAPLTCEALCILIEFIVTHDKKVIENLTRPVMLNDTAYLYLGNHPLEQLNIVSRDPTETTVTRIMDYTVTSIGKRLLKERIRNPITNKAEIETRYDLSDTLGPLQKEIDAQLRNIYDLERIARRMTLARLHPFEVNFLHDSLEAAVSILRAIQNSSANRILSGFVDDEKSLQQLIVKLRRIFDLQESAKVLFADIHTSIFEHGYDQALDTLIHSRTALEQKMETIRMSIADMLSQKTGKDERDYVSIKQLDKEGHYIHLSKSRFFQIEKELQKQYISVDGTVHAFSDFTFKVQTSNVKITAPVIDQISEETVAAQTKIIALVKELFLREIKHIDQEFGTLLRNTIRALAQIDVALSNAKAQAALRLCRPQLLEMDTSFLEADELRHPLVETREDAELYVPNTVLLGQVSDATADTVFSHMNIKRVQGILLYGINSSGKSSLMKSLGVAVLLAQAGMYVPARGMRLTVFHELFTRIIAKDNFERGLSSFAVEMMELKNIFSRCSTKSLILGDEISHGTETLSAISIVTATVLRLIEKQSLFLFTTHLHQLKDLPMLRTITSLASVHLSVHYDHAQDCLVFDRTLQPGSGSSIYGLEFAQSLHMDETFLRTARDIRNELAGEHNDLTLITKKQPSKYNKKLLLCSCSICGNTVDETHHIHPQELADPQGNILHFHKNHKANLLPICTPCHDKIHRGEIRVHGYTMTSRGLQLQYTELDTHDQSSST
;
A
#
# COMPACT_ATOMS: atom_id res chain seq x y z
N MET A 1 24.92 -6.36 21.68
CA MET A 1 25.41 -7.62 22.29
C MET A 1 26.91 -7.51 22.54
N ASP A 2 27.47 -8.29 23.46
CA ASP A 2 28.93 -8.37 23.63
C ASP A 2 29.52 -9.07 22.40
N ASP A 3 30.19 -8.33 21.52
CA ASP A 3 30.78 -8.79 20.23
C ASP A 3 31.72 -10.01 20.38
N SER A 4 32.11 -10.35 21.60
CA SER A 4 33.00 -11.47 21.89
C SER A 4 32.29 -12.82 22.06
N HIS A 5 30.97 -12.87 22.33
CA HIS A 5 30.31 -14.12 22.70
C HIS A 5 30.11 -15.09 21.52
N VAL A 6 29.62 -14.58 20.37
CA VAL A 6 29.34 -15.41 19.18
C VAL A 6 30.63 -15.96 18.53
N PRO A 7 31.69 -15.15 18.32
CA PRO A 7 32.96 -15.66 17.82
C PRO A 7 33.58 -16.69 18.76
N ASN A 8 33.45 -16.49 20.08
CA ASN A 8 33.88 -17.48 21.05
C ASN A 8 33.11 -18.79 20.82
N LEU A 9 31.77 -18.78 20.85
CA LEU A 9 30.91 -19.96 20.65
C LEU A 9 31.26 -20.76 19.38
N LEU A 10 31.44 -20.08 18.24
CA LEU A 10 31.70 -20.73 16.96
C LEU A 10 33.09 -21.36 16.82
N ASN A 11 34.05 -20.93 17.63
CA ASN A 11 35.46 -21.31 17.52
C ASN A 11 36.01 -22.05 18.75
N ARG A 12 35.15 -22.45 19.69
CA ARG A 12 35.60 -23.24 20.86
C ARG A 12 35.94 -24.66 20.44
N THR A 13 36.97 -25.22 21.06
CA THR A 13 37.42 -26.59 20.80
C THR A 13 36.81 -27.63 21.74
N ASP A 14 36.07 -27.19 22.77
CA ASP A 14 35.48 -28.03 23.81
C ASP A 14 34.09 -28.61 23.45
N VAL A 15 33.48 -28.13 22.36
CA VAL A 15 32.11 -28.47 21.94
C VAL A 15 32.13 -28.90 20.47
N SER A 16 31.28 -29.84 20.08
CA SER A 16 31.18 -30.27 18.67
C SER A 16 30.54 -29.20 17.79
N LEU A 17 30.83 -29.21 16.48
CA LEU A 17 30.25 -28.26 15.52
C LEU A 17 28.72 -28.23 15.55
N ILE A 18 28.08 -29.38 15.79
CA ILE A 18 26.62 -29.48 15.85
C ILE A 18 26.07 -28.86 17.13
N GLU A 19 26.70 -29.13 18.26
CA GLU A 19 26.29 -28.53 19.54
C GLU A 19 26.41 -27.00 19.46
N ALA A 20 27.51 -26.49 18.91
CA ALA A 20 27.68 -25.05 18.65
C ALA A 20 26.59 -24.49 17.71
N TYR A 21 26.21 -25.23 16.66
CA TYR A 21 25.10 -24.85 15.78
C TYR A 21 23.76 -24.76 16.53
N PHE A 22 23.43 -25.74 17.37
CA PHE A 22 22.16 -25.72 18.10
C PHE A 22 22.11 -24.67 19.19
N GLU A 23 23.24 -24.40 19.86
CA GLU A 23 23.35 -23.26 20.78
C GLU A 23 23.14 -21.93 20.05
N LEU A 24 23.70 -21.79 18.83
CA LEU A 24 23.51 -20.60 18.00
C LEU A 24 22.07 -20.47 17.50
N GLN A 25 21.45 -21.58 17.06
CA GLN A 25 20.05 -21.63 16.65
C GLN A 25 19.14 -21.20 17.79
N ALA A 26 19.32 -21.75 18.99
CA ALA A 26 18.52 -21.39 20.16
C ALA A 26 18.72 -19.92 20.59
N MET A 27 19.95 -19.40 20.45
CA MET A 27 20.25 -18.00 20.75
C MET A 27 19.48 -17.06 19.83
N TYR A 28 19.54 -17.29 18.52
CA TYR A 28 18.87 -16.41 17.54
C TYR A 28 17.36 -16.63 17.47
N GLU A 29 16.85 -17.84 17.72
CA GLU A 29 15.40 -18.06 17.89
C GLU A 29 14.85 -17.29 19.09
N LYS A 30 15.64 -17.15 20.15
CA LYS A 30 15.25 -16.32 21.31
C LYS A 30 15.27 -14.83 20.99
N GLU A 31 16.14 -14.38 20.09
CA GLU A 31 16.29 -12.98 19.72
C GLU A 31 15.26 -12.53 18.67
N TYR A 32 15.14 -13.27 17.57
CA TYR A 32 14.32 -12.90 16.40
C TYR A 32 13.02 -13.70 16.28
N GLY A 33 12.79 -14.67 17.18
CA GLY A 33 11.56 -15.45 17.25
C GLY A 33 11.63 -16.81 16.56
N ALA A 34 10.50 -17.50 16.55
CA ALA A 34 10.39 -18.91 16.14
C ALA A 34 10.69 -19.17 14.65
N HIS A 35 10.61 -18.14 13.80
CA HIS A 35 10.93 -18.21 12.37
C HIS A 35 12.38 -17.77 12.11
N THR A 36 13.32 -18.38 12.82
CA THR A 36 14.75 -18.10 12.64
C THR A 36 15.47 -19.36 12.18
N VAL A 37 16.41 -19.24 11.24
CA VAL A 37 17.20 -20.37 10.74
C VAL A 37 18.67 -20.00 10.62
N VAL A 38 19.54 -20.86 11.16
CA VAL A 38 20.98 -20.79 10.94
C VAL A 38 21.35 -21.64 9.71
N ILE A 39 22.10 -21.05 8.79
CA ILE A 39 22.68 -21.75 7.63
C ILE A 39 24.20 -21.66 7.75
N MET A 40 24.86 -22.82 7.83
CA MET A 40 26.28 -22.88 8.15
C MET A 40 27.12 -23.46 7.01
N GLU A 41 28.20 -22.78 6.67
CA GLU A 41 29.17 -23.25 5.69
C GLU A 41 30.04 -24.37 6.29
N VAL A 42 29.98 -25.55 5.67
CA VAL A 42 30.74 -26.73 6.07
C VAL A 42 31.42 -27.32 4.84
N GLY A 43 32.69 -26.97 4.65
CA GLY A 43 33.46 -27.41 3.47
C GLY A 43 32.92 -26.80 2.18
N SER A 44 32.41 -27.63 1.26
CA SER A 44 31.85 -27.17 -0.03
C SER A 44 30.32 -27.13 -0.05
N PHE A 45 29.67 -27.23 1.12
CA PHE A 45 28.22 -27.24 1.28
C PHE A 45 27.77 -26.23 2.34
N TRP A 46 26.55 -25.73 2.15
CA TRP A 46 25.76 -25.09 3.19
C TRP A 46 24.87 -26.13 3.85
N GLU A 47 24.92 -26.21 5.18
CA GLU A 47 24.25 -27.23 5.97
C GLU A 47 23.30 -26.60 7.00
N ILE A 48 22.15 -27.26 7.20
CA ILE A 48 21.11 -26.93 8.17
C ILE A 48 20.79 -28.21 8.94
N TYR A 49 20.67 -28.10 10.27
CA TYR A 49 20.42 -29.24 11.15
C TYR A 49 19.15 -29.08 11.98
N SER A 50 18.55 -30.22 12.32
CA SER A 50 17.43 -30.31 13.27
C SER A 50 17.43 -31.61 14.05
N VAL A 51 16.94 -31.54 15.28
CA VAL A 51 16.56 -32.70 16.09
C VAL A 51 15.06 -32.67 16.27
N ASP A 52 14.39 -33.76 15.90
CA ASP A 52 12.94 -33.91 15.96
C ASP A 52 12.65 -35.32 16.50
N ASN A 53 12.54 -35.41 17.82
CA ASN A 53 12.26 -36.65 18.56
C ASN A 53 11.32 -36.38 19.74
N GLU A 54 10.91 -37.44 20.47
CA GLU A 54 9.95 -37.33 21.58
C GLU A 54 10.42 -36.44 22.75
N ILE A 55 11.73 -36.13 22.83
CA ILE A 55 12.36 -35.43 23.95
C ILE A 55 12.66 -33.97 23.59
N MET A 56 13.01 -33.69 22.35
CA MET A 56 13.53 -32.41 21.90
C MET A 56 13.14 -32.14 20.45
N VAL A 57 12.65 -30.93 20.20
CA VAL A 57 12.39 -30.39 18.87
C VAL A 57 13.17 -29.07 18.75
N ILE A 58 14.22 -29.07 17.93
CA ILE A 58 15.07 -27.89 17.69
C ILE A 58 15.59 -27.88 16.25
N GLY A 59 15.66 -26.68 15.65
CA GLY A 59 16.12 -26.46 14.29
C GLY A 59 15.02 -26.65 13.22
N LYS A 60 15.31 -26.20 12.00
CA LYS A 60 14.30 -25.94 10.96
C LYS A 60 14.45 -26.77 9.68
N THR A 61 15.26 -27.83 9.69
CA THR A 61 15.60 -28.63 8.49
C THR A 61 14.40 -29.07 7.67
N LYS A 62 13.31 -29.52 8.32
CA LYS A 62 12.13 -30.05 7.64
C LYS A 62 11.41 -28.96 6.85
N GLU A 63 11.09 -27.85 7.51
CA GLU A 63 10.44 -26.68 6.92
C GLU A 63 11.27 -26.15 5.73
N ILE A 64 12.58 -25.97 5.95
CA ILE A 64 13.48 -25.41 4.93
C ILE A 64 13.70 -26.39 3.76
N ALA A 65 13.74 -27.69 4.02
CA ALA A 65 13.86 -28.70 2.97
C ALA A 65 12.62 -28.71 2.06
N GLU A 66 11.42 -28.52 2.62
CA GLU A 66 10.18 -28.41 1.84
C GLU A 66 10.17 -27.12 1.00
N ILE A 67 10.49 -25.97 1.61
CA ILE A 67 10.57 -24.67 0.92
C ILE A 67 11.58 -24.73 -0.23
N LEU A 68 12.78 -25.23 0.03
CA LEU A 68 13.86 -25.25 -0.98
C LEU A 68 13.79 -26.45 -1.91
N ASN A 69 12.87 -27.40 -1.68
CA ASN A 69 12.77 -28.68 -2.38
C ASN A 69 14.09 -29.48 -2.33
N LEU A 70 14.66 -29.62 -1.13
CA LEU A 70 15.90 -30.34 -0.85
C LEU A 70 15.62 -31.73 -0.26
N GLN A 71 16.54 -32.67 -0.49
CA GLN A 71 16.48 -33.96 0.19
C GLN A 71 16.99 -33.84 1.63
N MET A 72 16.15 -34.27 2.57
CA MET A 72 16.54 -34.42 3.97
C MET A 72 17.20 -35.79 4.20
N THR A 73 18.32 -35.81 4.91
CA THR A 73 19.06 -37.03 5.30
C THR A 73 19.45 -36.95 6.78
N ARG A 74 20.13 -37.97 7.31
CA ARG A 74 20.84 -37.90 8.60
C ARG A 74 22.33 -37.71 8.36
N ARG A 75 23.04 -37.11 9.32
CA ARG A 75 24.50 -36.95 9.25
C ARG A 75 25.22 -38.29 9.09
N SER A 76 24.83 -39.29 9.88
CA SER A 76 25.23 -40.69 9.71
C SER A 76 24.03 -41.53 9.29
N LYS A 77 24.05 -42.04 8.06
CA LYS A 77 22.99 -42.93 7.55
C LYS A 77 22.91 -44.27 8.29
N ALA A 78 23.98 -44.67 8.97
CA ALA A 78 24.03 -45.91 9.75
C ALA A 78 23.29 -45.81 11.08
N ILE A 79 23.10 -44.60 11.60
CA ILE A 79 22.42 -44.36 12.88
C ILE A 79 20.99 -43.88 12.56
N LEU A 80 19.99 -44.67 12.97
CA LEU A 80 18.57 -44.38 12.73
C LEU A 80 18.02 -43.33 13.70
N GLU A 81 18.56 -43.31 14.92
CA GLU A 81 18.18 -42.38 15.97
C GLU A 81 18.48 -40.93 15.56
N ASN A 82 17.48 -40.07 15.77
CA ASN A 82 17.60 -38.63 15.64
C ASN A 82 17.96 -38.05 17.01
N SER A 83 19.17 -37.51 17.13
CA SER A 83 19.69 -36.91 18.36
C SER A 83 20.72 -35.81 18.05
N MET A 84 21.17 -35.05 19.06
CA MET A 84 22.23 -34.03 18.87
C MET A 84 23.51 -34.61 18.25
N ALA A 85 23.84 -35.88 18.54
CA ALA A 85 25.00 -36.55 17.95
C ALA A 85 24.78 -36.97 16.48
N ASN A 86 23.53 -37.17 16.08
CA ASN A 86 23.14 -37.58 14.72
C ASN A 86 21.84 -36.89 14.27
N PRO A 87 21.88 -35.59 13.97
CA PRO A 87 20.69 -34.82 13.61
C PRO A 87 20.24 -35.12 12.18
N LEU A 88 19.03 -34.67 11.85
CA LEU A 88 18.60 -34.49 10.47
C LEU A 88 19.39 -33.33 9.84
N LEU A 89 19.66 -33.48 8.55
CA LEU A 89 20.48 -32.61 7.73
C LEU A 89 19.75 -32.34 6.41
N CYS A 90 19.74 -31.08 5.98
CA CYS A 90 19.57 -30.72 4.58
C CYS A 90 20.65 -29.70 4.20
N GLY A 91 20.94 -29.57 2.90
CA GLY A 91 22.00 -28.68 2.45
C GLY A 91 22.15 -28.61 0.94
N PHE A 92 22.91 -27.62 0.47
CA PHE A 92 23.16 -27.36 -0.94
C PHE A 92 24.60 -26.88 -1.19
N PRO A 93 25.15 -27.06 -2.41
CA PRO A 93 26.52 -26.66 -2.72
C PRO A 93 26.75 -25.14 -2.61
N VAL A 94 27.96 -24.74 -2.20
CA VAL A 94 28.34 -23.31 -2.05
C VAL A 94 28.12 -22.50 -3.32
N ALA A 95 28.39 -23.06 -4.49
CA ALA A 95 28.20 -22.39 -5.79
C ALA A 95 26.72 -22.08 -6.14
N THR A 96 25.77 -22.62 -5.38
CA THR A 96 24.32 -22.40 -5.62
C THR A 96 23.67 -21.52 -4.56
N PHE A 97 24.47 -20.86 -3.71
CA PHE A 97 24.00 -20.09 -2.57
C PHE A 97 22.95 -19.04 -2.94
N ASP A 98 23.26 -18.14 -3.89
CA ASP A 98 22.37 -17.03 -4.24
C ASP A 98 21.00 -17.50 -4.72
N ARG A 99 20.96 -18.62 -5.45
CA ARG A 99 19.71 -19.22 -5.94
C ARG A 99 18.79 -19.66 -4.81
N TYR A 100 19.34 -20.33 -3.79
CA TYR A 100 18.54 -20.84 -2.67
C TYR A 100 18.20 -19.72 -1.67
N MET A 101 19.10 -18.75 -1.46
CA MET A 101 18.82 -17.59 -0.62
C MET A 101 17.70 -16.73 -1.21
N ALA A 102 17.72 -16.46 -2.51
CA ALA A 102 16.64 -15.73 -3.17
C ALA A 102 15.27 -16.38 -2.94
N ARG A 103 15.19 -17.71 -2.99
CA ARG A 103 13.94 -18.45 -2.74
C ARG A 103 13.52 -18.41 -1.27
N LEU A 104 14.47 -18.53 -0.34
CA LEU A 104 14.15 -18.52 1.09
C LEU A 104 13.66 -17.14 1.55
N VAL A 105 14.29 -16.07 1.05
CA VAL A 105 13.89 -14.70 1.41
C VAL A 105 12.56 -14.30 0.77
N GLN A 106 12.20 -14.84 -0.40
CA GLN A 106 10.88 -14.64 -1.02
C GLN A 106 9.71 -15.09 -0.15
N GLU A 107 9.90 -16.09 0.71
CA GLU A 107 8.86 -16.53 1.65
C GLU A 107 8.52 -15.44 2.69
N ASN A 108 9.38 -14.42 2.85
CA ASN A 108 9.15 -13.25 3.70
C ASN A 108 8.75 -13.56 5.15
N THR A 109 9.21 -14.71 5.64
CA THR A 109 8.81 -15.27 6.95
C THR A 109 10.02 -15.52 7.87
N TYR A 110 11.17 -15.92 7.30
CA TYR A 110 12.32 -16.37 8.10
C TYR A 110 13.41 -15.30 8.22
N THR A 111 13.95 -15.15 9.43
CA THR A 111 15.26 -14.52 9.67
C THR A 111 16.36 -15.57 9.48
N ILE A 112 17.30 -15.32 8.58
CA ILE A 112 18.33 -16.25 8.12
C ILE A 112 19.69 -15.77 8.61
N VAL A 113 20.32 -16.55 9.48
CA VAL A 113 21.66 -16.28 10.01
C VAL A 113 22.68 -17.06 9.18
N ILE A 114 23.58 -16.36 8.49
CA ILE A 114 24.57 -16.96 7.61
C ILE A 114 25.91 -17.06 8.35
N VAL A 115 26.38 -18.29 8.55
CA VAL A 115 27.68 -18.58 9.18
C VAL A 115 28.67 -19.02 8.11
N ARG A 116 29.70 -18.21 7.86
CA ARG A 116 30.79 -18.54 6.94
C ARG A 116 31.99 -19.13 7.66
N GLN A 117 32.87 -19.74 6.90
CA GLN A 117 34.16 -20.20 7.38
C GLN A 117 35.32 -19.54 6.61
N ARG A 118 36.43 -19.26 7.31
CA ARG A 118 37.70 -18.80 6.73
C ARG A 118 38.86 -19.64 7.22
N GLY A 119 39.91 -19.74 6.40
CA GLY A 119 41.10 -20.55 6.70
C GLY A 119 41.06 -21.93 6.03
N ILE A 120 42.15 -22.68 6.19
CA ILE A 120 42.36 -23.99 5.56
C ILE A 120 42.35 -25.05 6.66
N PRO A 121 41.67 -26.20 6.47
CA PRO A 121 41.71 -27.30 7.43
C PRO A 121 43.16 -27.67 7.83
N PRO A 122 43.46 -27.86 9.13
CA PRO A 122 42.52 -27.91 10.26
C PRO A 122 42.18 -26.55 10.89
N ASN A 123 42.84 -25.45 10.49
CA ASN A 123 42.68 -24.12 11.08
C ASN A 123 41.55 -23.35 10.38
N VAL A 124 40.32 -23.75 10.67
CA VAL A 124 39.10 -23.12 10.14
C VAL A 124 38.44 -22.30 11.24
N GLU A 125 38.30 -21.00 11.00
CA GLU A 125 37.56 -20.08 11.87
C GLU A 125 36.18 -19.82 11.27
N ARG A 126 35.14 -19.85 12.10
CA ARG A 126 33.76 -19.57 11.72
C ARG A 126 33.28 -18.25 12.31
N PHE A 127 32.48 -17.53 11.55
CA PHE A 127 31.90 -16.26 11.98
C PHE A 127 30.53 -16.06 11.32
N VAL A 128 29.66 -15.31 11.98
CA VAL A 128 28.40 -14.83 11.37
C VAL A 128 28.76 -13.75 10.37
N ASP A 129 28.48 -14.00 9.09
CA ASP A 129 28.80 -13.11 7.98
C ASP A 129 27.73 -12.02 7.82
N GLN A 130 26.47 -12.44 7.84
CA GLN A 130 25.31 -11.58 7.66
C GLN A 130 24.07 -12.24 8.27
N ILE A 131 23.11 -11.42 8.70
CA ILE A 131 21.76 -11.87 9.04
C ILE A 131 20.80 -11.22 8.05
N LEU A 132 19.99 -12.03 7.37
CA LEU A 132 18.97 -11.58 6.43
C LEU A 132 17.61 -11.73 7.08
N SER A 133 16.88 -10.64 7.25
CA SER A 133 15.51 -10.66 7.73
C SER A 133 14.55 -10.20 6.61
N PRO A 134 13.24 -10.51 6.70
CA PRO A 134 12.22 -9.92 5.81
C PRO A 134 12.38 -8.41 5.57
N GLY A 135 12.77 -7.65 6.60
CA GLY A 135 12.97 -6.20 6.54
C GLY A 135 14.40 -5.76 6.20
N VAL A 136 15.40 -6.62 6.45
CA VAL A 136 16.82 -6.33 6.20
C VAL A 136 17.38 -7.29 5.15
N ASN A 137 16.94 -7.11 3.90
CA ASN A 137 17.46 -7.81 2.73
C ASN A 137 17.76 -6.83 1.58
N PHE A 138 19.05 -6.52 1.39
CA PHE A 138 19.50 -5.62 0.32
C PHE A 138 19.75 -6.34 -1.02
N GLU A 139 20.24 -7.59 -0.96
CA GLU A 139 20.78 -8.31 -2.12
C GLU A 139 19.68 -9.02 -2.94
N TYR A 140 18.70 -9.63 -2.25
CA TYR A 140 17.71 -10.54 -2.84
C TYR A 140 16.29 -9.94 -2.92
N ALA A 141 16.15 -8.63 -2.71
CA ALA A 141 14.85 -7.97 -2.79
C ALA A 141 14.36 -7.95 -4.25
N LEU A 142 13.48 -8.89 -4.59
CA LEU A 142 12.93 -9.05 -5.94
C LEU A 142 11.77 -8.11 -6.23
N ASP A 143 11.10 -7.62 -5.19
CA ASP A 143 9.96 -6.74 -5.36
C ASP A 143 10.41 -5.33 -5.77
N HIS A 144 9.75 -4.81 -6.82
CA HIS A 144 9.81 -3.39 -7.19
C HIS A 144 9.04 -2.49 -6.21
N GLU A 145 8.42 -3.08 -5.19
CA GLU A 145 7.67 -2.36 -4.17
C GLU A 145 8.56 -1.91 -3.03
N GLU A 146 8.23 -0.74 -2.46
CA GLU A 146 8.86 -0.24 -1.25
C GLU A 146 8.45 -1.10 -0.07
N THR A 147 9.44 -1.63 0.62
CA THR A 147 9.33 -2.27 1.93
C THR A 147 10.03 -1.39 2.94
N VAL A 148 9.33 -1.03 4.01
CA VAL A 148 9.86 -0.15 5.05
C VAL A 148 10.06 -0.94 6.33
N LEU A 149 11.23 -0.80 6.92
CA LEU A 149 11.52 -1.25 8.28
C LEU A 149 11.17 -0.13 9.25
N VAL A 150 10.41 -0.43 10.31
CA VAL A 150 9.87 0.58 11.23
C VAL A 150 10.36 0.36 12.66
N SER A 151 10.67 1.45 13.36
CA SER A 151 10.90 1.47 14.80
C SER A 151 9.93 2.42 15.48
N LEU A 152 9.33 1.95 16.57
CA LEU A 152 8.33 2.63 17.37
C LEU A 152 8.81 2.73 18.81
N VAL A 153 8.98 3.95 19.32
CA VAL A 153 9.26 4.19 20.74
C VAL A 153 8.04 4.84 21.35
N ILE A 154 7.37 4.16 22.29
CA ILE A 154 6.10 4.61 22.87
C ILE A 154 6.27 4.82 24.37
N ASP A 155 5.83 6.00 24.81
CA ASP A 155 5.74 6.37 26.22
C ASP A 155 4.30 6.73 26.60
N GLN A 156 3.98 6.59 27.88
CA GLN A 156 2.67 6.91 28.43
C GLN A 156 2.84 7.58 29.79
N ASN A 157 2.38 8.82 29.88
CA ASN A 157 2.38 9.59 31.12
C ASN A 157 0.95 9.99 31.49
N ASN A 158 0.47 9.58 32.66
CA ASN A 158 -0.88 9.86 33.15
C ASN A 158 -2.00 9.53 32.14
N GLY A 159 -1.86 8.43 31.40
CA GLY A 159 -2.85 8.01 30.40
C GLY A 159 -2.73 8.69 29.03
N ILE A 160 -1.76 9.61 28.85
CA ILE A 160 -1.48 10.32 27.61
C ILE A 160 -0.31 9.63 26.91
N TYR A 161 -0.52 9.21 25.66
CA TYR A 161 0.52 8.56 24.85
C TYR A 161 1.38 9.59 24.12
N SER A 162 2.68 9.36 24.09
CA SER A 162 3.63 10.03 23.19
C SER A 162 4.44 8.96 22.47
N ALA A 163 4.84 9.22 21.23
CA ALA A 163 5.59 8.26 20.45
C ALA A 163 6.60 8.92 19.50
N GLY A 164 7.70 8.22 19.28
CA GLY A 164 8.62 8.47 18.18
C GLY A 164 8.49 7.40 17.11
N TYR A 165 8.44 7.81 15.85
CA TYR A 165 8.40 6.94 14.68
C TYR A 165 9.66 7.14 13.84
N ALA A 166 10.28 6.04 13.41
CA ALA A 166 11.29 6.03 12.37
C ALA A 166 11.02 4.90 11.37
N GLY A 167 11.11 5.19 10.08
CA GLY A 167 11.00 4.21 9.00
C GLY A 167 12.17 4.35 8.03
N ILE A 168 12.76 3.23 7.60
CA ILE A 168 13.85 3.19 6.61
C ILE A 168 13.52 2.18 5.51
N ASP A 169 13.64 2.62 4.26
CA ASP A 169 13.78 1.72 3.11
C ASP A 169 15.28 1.51 2.86
N ILE A 170 15.77 0.31 3.14
CA ILE A 170 17.19 -0.04 2.99
C ILE A 170 17.67 -0.07 1.53
N THR A 171 16.77 -0.30 0.57
CA THR A 171 17.10 -0.45 -0.84
C THR A 171 17.34 0.90 -1.51
N THR A 172 16.71 1.96 -1.00
CA THR A 172 16.88 3.35 -1.46
C THR A 172 17.70 4.20 -0.47
N GLY A 173 17.78 3.78 0.79
CA GLY A 173 18.42 4.54 1.87
C GLY A 173 17.60 5.75 2.34
N LYS A 174 16.33 5.84 1.95
CA LYS A 174 15.41 6.91 2.37
C LYS A 174 14.91 6.62 3.79
N SER A 175 14.97 7.62 4.64
CA SER A 175 14.50 7.55 6.02
C SER A 175 13.42 8.59 6.29
N THR A 176 12.42 8.21 7.06
CA THR A 176 11.25 9.03 7.41
C THR A 176 11.06 9.00 8.91
N THR A 177 10.82 10.15 9.53
CA THR A 177 10.66 10.28 10.98
C THR A 177 9.41 11.09 11.32
N LEU A 178 8.80 10.82 12.47
CA LEU A 178 7.66 11.60 12.97
C LEU A 178 7.62 11.58 14.50
N ASP A 179 7.39 12.75 15.09
CA ASP A 179 7.30 12.95 16.53
C ASP A 179 5.84 13.20 16.91
N LEU A 180 5.32 12.45 17.88
CA LEU A 180 3.89 12.37 18.17
C LEU A 180 3.61 12.56 19.65
N HIS A 181 2.68 13.48 19.95
CA HIS A 181 2.27 13.75 21.33
C HIS A 181 0.74 13.83 21.44
N GLY A 182 0.18 12.99 22.30
CA GLY A 182 -1.20 13.13 22.75
C GLY A 182 -1.37 14.31 23.71
N THR A 183 -2.63 14.67 23.95
CA THR A 183 -3.03 15.70 24.91
C THR A 183 -3.99 15.12 25.96
N GLN A 184 -4.37 15.91 26.96
CA GLN A 184 -5.39 15.46 27.92
C GLN A 184 -6.76 15.23 27.26
N GLU A 185 -7.10 16.05 26.26
CA GLU A 185 -8.37 15.96 25.52
C GLU A 185 -8.34 14.87 24.44
N ASP A 186 -7.14 14.55 23.95
CA ASP A 186 -6.90 13.55 22.92
C ASP A 186 -5.68 12.69 23.25
N ASN A 187 -5.87 11.81 24.22
CA ASN A 187 -4.80 11.05 24.85
C ASN A 187 -4.23 9.93 23.97
N THR A 188 -4.96 9.50 22.95
CA THR A 188 -4.58 8.41 22.02
C THR A 188 -4.11 8.88 20.65
N PHE A 189 -4.01 10.20 20.42
CA PHE A 189 -3.57 10.78 19.13
C PHE A 189 -2.31 10.12 18.56
N ALA A 190 -1.28 9.94 19.40
CA ALA A 190 -0.02 9.32 18.97
C ALA A 190 -0.24 7.89 18.45
N LEU A 191 -1.07 7.08 19.11
CA LEU A 191 -1.34 5.71 18.68
C LEU A 191 -2.15 5.65 17.38
N ASP A 192 -3.11 6.57 17.18
CA ASP A 192 -3.87 6.65 15.94
C ASP A 192 -2.99 7.00 14.73
N GLN A 193 -2.02 7.91 14.92
CA GLN A 193 -1.05 8.26 13.86
C GLN A 193 -0.09 7.11 13.56
N LEU A 194 0.42 6.44 14.58
CA LEU A 194 1.24 5.24 14.39
C LEU A 194 0.48 4.15 13.64
N PHE A 195 -0.78 3.88 14.02
CA PHE A 195 -1.65 2.93 13.33
C PHE A 195 -1.75 3.27 11.84
N SER A 196 -2.03 4.54 11.52
CA SER A 196 -2.10 5.00 10.14
C SER A 196 -0.80 4.77 9.37
N LEU A 197 0.36 5.14 9.93
CA LEU A 197 1.66 5.00 9.26
C LEU A 197 2.03 3.54 8.99
N VAL A 198 1.88 2.67 10.00
CA VAL A 198 2.21 1.24 9.89
C VAL A 198 1.40 0.55 8.81
N HIS A 199 0.14 0.95 8.61
CA HIS A 199 -0.78 0.35 7.63
C HIS A 199 -0.78 1.06 6.27
N SER A 200 -0.30 2.31 6.20
CA SER A 200 -0.22 3.07 4.94
C SER A 200 0.92 2.58 4.04
N HIS A 201 1.99 2.08 4.66
CA HIS A 201 3.16 1.52 3.98
C HIS A 201 3.21 0.00 4.11
N ARG A 202 3.91 -0.67 3.19
CA ARG A 202 4.20 -2.10 3.32
C ARG A 202 5.33 -2.26 4.34
N THR A 203 4.95 -2.31 5.61
CA THR A 203 5.88 -2.47 6.73
C THR A 203 6.34 -3.92 6.80
N ALA A 204 7.64 -4.16 6.61
CA ALA A 204 8.19 -5.51 6.57
C ALA A 204 8.43 -6.09 7.96
N GLU A 205 8.99 -5.27 8.87
CA GLU A 205 9.19 -5.61 10.28
C GLU A 205 9.08 -4.36 11.15
N ILE A 206 8.75 -4.58 12.42
CA ILE A 206 8.58 -3.53 13.42
C ILE A 206 9.44 -3.82 14.64
N ILE A 207 10.24 -2.84 15.06
CA ILE A 207 10.91 -2.83 16.35
C ILE A 207 10.10 -1.95 17.30
N LEU A 208 9.56 -2.54 18.36
CA LEU A 208 8.70 -1.86 19.33
C LEU A 208 9.42 -1.73 20.69
N THR A 209 9.51 -0.49 21.18
CA THR A 209 10.06 -0.15 22.49
C THR A 209 9.02 0.58 23.33
N LEU A 210 8.76 0.08 24.54
CA LEU A 210 7.81 0.65 25.50
C LEU A 210 8.56 1.18 26.73
N ILE A 211 8.42 2.48 27.03
CA ILE A 211 9.19 3.15 28.10
C ILE A 211 8.46 3.07 29.45
N GLY A 212 7.14 3.25 29.47
CA GLY A 212 6.36 3.38 30.70
C GLY A 212 6.06 2.04 31.38
N THR A 213 6.24 1.97 32.71
CA THR A 213 5.95 0.76 33.52
C THR A 213 4.46 0.38 33.58
N GLY A 214 3.57 1.26 33.14
CA GLY A 214 2.12 1.01 33.04
C GLY A 214 1.65 0.53 31.66
N ILE A 215 2.51 0.53 30.65
CA ILE A 215 2.13 0.17 29.27
C ILE A 215 2.18 -1.35 29.12
N LYS A 216 1.06 -1.95 28.75
CA LYS A 216 1.00 -3.38 28.39
C LYS A 216 1.23 -3.55 26.90
N GLU A 217 2.17 -4.43 26.55
CA GLU A 217 2.48 -4.77 25.15
C GLU A 217 1.24 -5.19 24.37
N ASP A 218 0.45 -6.13 24.92
CA ASP A 218 -0.77 -6.63 24.29
C ASP A 218 -1.74 -5.51 23.93
N THR A 219 -1.88 -4.51 24.80
CA THR A 219 -2.78 -3.37 24.57
C THR A 219 -2.31 -2.51 23.40
N VAL A 220 -0.99 -2.27 23.30
CA VAL A 220 -0.41 -1.50 22.19
C VAL A 220 -0.50 -2.29 20.88
N ARG A 221 -0.10 -3.56 20.88
CA ARG A 221 -0.20 -4.44 19.70
C ARG A 221 -1.64 -4.56 19.19
N GLN A 222 -2.59 -4.73 20.11
CA GLN A 222 -4.01 -4.79 19.81
C GLN A 222 -4.54 -3.48 19.22
N TYR A 223 -4.14 -2.33 19.79
CA TYR A 223 -4.57 -1.03 19.28
C TYR A 223 -4.02 -0.78 17.86
N LEU A 224 -2.75 -1.14 17.65
CA LEU A 224 -2.08 -0.99 16.37
C LEU A 224 -2.44 -2.10 15.37
N GLU A 225 -3.26 -3.12 15.71
CA GLU A 225 -3.61 -4.24 14.82
C GLU A 225 -2.39 -5.03 14.30
N ILE A 226 -1.36 -5.17 15.15
CA ILE A 226 -0.12 -5.91 14.85
C ILE A 226 0.06 -7.14 15.74
N SER A 227 -1.00 -7.58 16.42
CA SER A 227 -0.96 -8.76 17.30
C SER A 227 -0.71 -10.06 16.53
N SER A 228 -1.21 -10.16 15.29
CA SER A 228 -1.10 -11.31 14.40
C SER A 228 0.20 -11.30 13.56
N TRP A 229 1.02 -10.26 13.68
CA TRP A 229 2.21 -10.09 12.84
C TRP A 229 3.41 -10.79 13.49
N ASP A 230 4.01 -11.73 12.74
CA ASP A 230 5.17 -12.51 13.20
C ASP A 230 6.45 -11.68 13.30
N ASN A 231 6.58 -10.63 12.47
CA ASN A 231 7.79 -9.80 12.34
C ASN A 231 7.80 -8.57 13.26
N VAL A 232 7.29 -8.69 14.50
CA VAL A 232 7.29 -7.62 15.50
C VAL A 232 8.22 -7.98 16.64
N GLN A 233 9.33 -7.25 16.78
CA GLN A 233 10.36 -7.47 17.78
C GLN A 233 10.28 -6.48 18.93
N ILE A 234 10.44 -6.96 20.15
CA ILE A 234 10.43 -6.12 21.35
C ILE A 234 11.84 -5.74 21.74
N HIS A 235 12.12 -4.44 21.76
CA HIS A 235 13.41 -3.90 22.15
C HIS A 235 13.30 -3.16 23.48
N ALA A 236 14.13 -3.56 24.45
CA ALA A 236 14.07 -3.05 25.83
C ALA A 236 15.20 -2.07 26.19
N SER A 237 16.27 -2.00 25.39
CA SER A 237 17.40 -1.11 25.67
C SER A 237 17.12 0.30 25.14
N ARG A 238 17.76 1.30 25.76
CA ARG A 238 17.69 2.68 25.27
C ARG A 238 19.10 3.19 24.99
N PRO A 239 19.39 3.71 23.79
CA PRO A 239 20.71 4.20 23.47
C PRO A 239 21.02 5.49 24.26
N SER A 240 22.20 5.55 24.89
CA SER A 240 22.66 6.78 25.55
C SER A 240 22.88 7.90 24.53
N ILE A 241 22.73 9.17 24.91
CA ILE A 241 22.92 10.34 24.01
C ILE A 241 24.30 10.32 23.32
N THR A 242 25.34 9.90 24.04
CA THR A 242 26.69 9.76 23.47
C THR A 242 26.71 8.72 22.34
N TYR A 243 26.08 7.57 22.57
CA TYR A 243 25.99 6.50 21.57
C TYR A 243 25.09 6.90 20.39
N GLN A 244 23.98 7.61 20.64
CA GLN A 244 23.12 8.15 19.58
C GLN A 244 23.92 9.06 18.62
N ASN A 245 24.70 10.00 19.14
CA ASN A 245 25.55 10.86 18.31
C ASN A 245 26.60 10.06 17.54
N GLU A 246 27.26 9.06 18.16
CA GLU A 246 28.22 8.20 17.47
C GLU A 246 27.57 7.43 16.31
N LEU A 247 26.40 6.83 16.55
CA LEU A 247 25.68 6.02 15.58
C LEU A 247 25.16 6.87 14.41
N LEU A 248 24.49 8.00 14.70
CA LEU A 248 23.97 8.92 13.70
C LEU A 248 25.10 9.56 12.88
N GLY A 249 26.21 9.92 13.52
CA GLY A 249 27.39 10.47 12.85
C GLY A 249 27.95 9.51 11.80
N LYS A 250 28.00 8.20 12.12
CA LYS A 250 28.40 7.15 11.18
C LYS A 250 27.38 6.90 10.07
N ALA A 251 26.10 6.81 10.43
CA ALA A 251 25.04 6.44 9.49
C ALA A 251 24.77 7.52 8.42
N PHE A 252 24.80 8.80 8.81
CA PHE A 252 24.49 9.93 7.92
C PHE A 252 25.72 10.69 7.43
N ALA A 253 26.93 10.18 7.71
CA ALA A 253 28.21 10.80 7.34
C ALA A 253 28.26 12.30 7.69
N VAL A 254 27.97 12.64 8.95
CA VAL A 254 27.83 14.04 9.39
C VAL A 254 29.21 14.70 9.48
N GLU A 255 29.51 15.59 8.54
CA GLU A 255 30.70 16.45 8.53
C GLU A 255 30.34 17.87 8.97
N SER A 256 30.03 18.06 10.26
CA SER A 256 29.59 19.34 10.82
C SER A 256 30.23 19.62 12.18
N PHE A 257 30.31 20.91 12.55
CA PHE A 257 30.65 21.32 13.92
C PHE A 257 29.51 21.09 14.92
N LEU A 258 28.28 20.93 14.43
CA LEU A 258 27.12 20.54 15.23
C LEU A 258 27.20 19.07 15.60
N SER A 259 26.62 18.70 16.74
CA SER A 259 26.44 17.28 17.04
C SER A 259 25.52 16.62 15.99
N PRO A 260 25.68 15.33 15.68
CA PRO A 260 24.82 14.64 14.72
C PRO A 260 23.31 14.79 15.00
N ILE A 261 22.90 14.83 16.27
CA ILE A 261 21.49 15.08 16.64
C ILE A 261 21.03 16.49 16.18
N GLU A 262 21.82 17.53 16.46
CA GLU A 262 21.52 18.91 16.06
C GLU A 262 21.58 19.11 14.54
N TYR A 263 22.54 18.48 13.86
CA TYR A 263 22.65 18.54 12.40
C TYR A 263 21.42 17.93 11.71
N LEU A 264 20.85 16.89 12.31
CA LEU A 264 19.64 16.21 11.84
C LEU A 264 18.35 16.87 12.34
N GLU A 265 18.44 17.94 13.14
CA GLU A 265 17.30 18.67 13.73
C GLU A 265 16.42 17.77 14.62
N LEU A 266 17.02 16.82 15.33
CA LEU A 266 16.33 15.84 16.20
C LEU A 266 16.34 16.21 17.69
N GLU A 267 16.96 17.34 18.06
CA GLU A 267 17.11 17.73 19.47
C GLU A 267 15.79 18.03 20.19
N ARG A 268 14.73 18.34 19.43
CA ARG A 268 13.38 18.60 19.95
C ARG A 268 12.47 17.36 19.95
N ALA A 269 12.93 16.24 19.40
CA ALA A 269 12.16 15.02 19.18
C ALA A 269 12.91 13.80 19.75
N PRO A 270 13.10 13.70 21.07
CA PRO A 270 13.97 12.69 21.68
C PRO A 270 13.47 11.25 21.47
N LEU A 271 12.15 11.01 21.51
CA LEU A 271 11.58 9.68 21.25
C LEU A 271 11.84 9.26 19.80
N THR A 272 11.71 10.20 18.88
CA THR A 272 11.98 10.00 17.45
C THR A 272 13.47 9.73 17.19
N CYS A 273 14.35 10.46 17.86
CA CYS A 273 15.79 10.22 17.81
C CYS A 273 16.16 8.82 18.33
N GLU A 274 15.56 8.40 19.44
CA GLU A 274 15.72 7.04 19.98
C GLU A 274 15.19 5.98 19.01
N ALA A 275 14.01 6.18 18.42
CA ALA A 275 13.42 5.26 17.45
C ALA A 275 14.34 5.07 16.24
N LEU A 276 14.89 6.17 15.70
CA LEU A 276 15.83 6.12 14.59
C LEU A 276 17.13 5.40 14.97
N CYS A 277 17.67 5.65 16.17
CA CYS A 277 18.89 4.97 16.63
C CYS A 277 18.68 3.47 16.83
N ILE A 278 17.57 3.06 17.45
CA ILE A 278 17.21 1.64 17.63
C ILE A 278 17.06 0.95 16.28
N LEU A 279 16.43 1.62 15.31
CA LEU A 279 16.27 1.12 13.95
C LEU A 279 17.62 0.91 13.26
N ILE A 280 18.52 1.89 13.36
CA ILE A 280 19.86 1.80 12.78
C ILE A 280 20.68 0.72 13.49
N GLU A 281 20.59 0.59 14.81
CA GLU A 281 21.27 -0.47 15.57
C GLU A 281 20.80 -1.85 15.11
N PHE A 282 19.49 -2.04 14.93
CA PHE A 282 18.94 -3.28 14.38
C PHE A 282 19.47 -3.57 12.97
N ILE A 283 19.55 -2.57 12.08
CA ILE A 283 20.15 -2.77 10.75
C ILE A 283 21.64 -3.12 10.87
N VAL A 284 22.37 -2.52 11.81
CA VAL A 284 23.80 -2.78 12.03
C VAL A 284 24.06 -4.21 12.50
N THR A 285 23.21 -4.79 13.35
CA THR A 285 23.35 -6.19 13.80
C THR A 285 23.13 -7.18 12.67
N HIS A 286 22.36 -6.79 11.64
CA HIS A 286 22.09 -7.62 10.46
C HIS A 286 23.16 -7.47 9.38
N ASP A 287 23.43 -6.21 8.99
CA ASP A 287 24.40 -5.84 7.98
C ASP A 287 24.90 -4.41 8.20
N LYS A 288 26.06 -4.31 8.86
CA LYS A 288 26.71 -3.02 9.17
C LYS A 288 26.94 -2.12 7.95
N LYS A 289 27.18 -2.68 6.76
CA LYS A 289 27.47 -1.85 5.58
C LYS A 289 26.21 -1.12 5.10
N VAL A 290 25.02 -1.67 5.33
CA VAL A 290 23.76 -1.12 4.80
C VAL A 290 23.42 0.25 5.39
N ILE A 291 24.01 0.65 6.52
CA ILE A 291 23.80 1.98 7.11
C ILE A 291 24.78 3.06 6.61
N GLU A 292 25.75 2.71 5.76
CA GLU A 292 26.72 3.69 5.27
C GLU A 292 26.02 4.72 4.36
N ASN A 293 26.26 6.02 4.61
CA ASN A 293 25.75 7.15 3.83
C ASN A 293 24.23 7.13 3.59
N LEU A 294 23.43 6.93 4.64
CA LEU A 294 21.98 7.07 4.54
C LEU A 294 21.59 8.51 4.16
N THR A 295 20.45 8.64 3.47
CA THR A 295 19.92 9.97 3.13
C THR A 295 19.35 10.61 4.38
N ARG A 296 19.58 11.92 4.57
CA ARG A 296 19.02 12.72 5.69
C ARG A 296 17.53 12.38 5.90
N PRO A 297 17.10 12.08 7.14
CA PRO A 297 15.71 11.74 7.43
C PRO A 297 14.77 12.89 7.11
N VAL A 298 13.65 12.54 6.49
CA VAL A 298 12.56 13.47 6.24
C VAL A 298 11.60 13.40 7.43
N MET A 299 11.52 14.49 8.18
CA MET A 299 10.52 14.62 9.22
C MET A 299 9.15 14.90 8.58
N LEU A 300 8.20 13.99 8.76
CA LEU A 300 6.82 14.24 8.39
C LEU A 300 6.28 15.33 9.31
N ASN A 301 5.72 16.39 8.73
CA ASN A 301 5.12 17.48 9.48
C ASN A 301 3.60 17.41 9.32
N ASP A 302 2.88 17.34 10.43
CA ASP A 302 1.41 17.25 10.48
C ASP A 302 0.70 18.34 9.66
N THR A 303 1.33 19.50 9.46
CA THR A 303 0.72 20.63 8.74
C THR A 303 0.93 20.60 7.23
N ALA A 304 1.95 19.89 6.74
CA ALA A 304 2.31 19.86 5.32
C ALA A 304 1.48 18.85 4.52
N TYR A 305 0.96 17.82 5.20
CA TYR A 305 0.18 16.73 4.64
C TYR A 305 -1.29 16.80 5.07
N LEU A 306 -2.17 16.24 4.25
CA LEU A 306 -3.58 16.05 4.61
C LEU A 306 -3.65 15.03 5.75
N TYR A 307 -4.21 15.43 6.89
CA TYR A 307 -4.46 14.52 7.99
C TYR A 307 -5.51 13.48 7.60
N LEU A 308 -5.15 12.20 7.68
CA LEU A 308 -6.02 11.07 7.30
C LEU A 308 -6.55 10.37 8.56
N GLY A 309 -7.71 10.80 9.04
CA GLY A 309 -8.33 10.31 10.28
C GLY A 309 -9.19 9.05 10.08
N ASN A 310 -9.01 8.06 10.96
CA ASN A 310 -9.67 6.75 10.93
C ASN A 310 -9.37 5.92 9.67
N HIS A 311 -8.11 5.95 9.22
CA HIS A 311 -7.58 5.18 8.08
C HIS A 311 -8.38 5.24 6.75
N PRO A 312 -8.58 6.45 6.18
CA PRO A 312 -9.25 6.64 4.89
C PRO A 312 -8.64 5.84 3.73
N LEU A 313 -7.33 5.58 3.75
CA LEU A 313 -6.65 4.90 2.63
C LEU A 313 -7.20 3.49 2.39
N GLU A 314 -7.46 2.71 3.44
CA GLU A 314 -8.05 1.38 3.32
C GLU A 314 -9.57 1.48 3.10
N GLN A 315 -10.27 2.34 3.86
CA GLN A 315 -11.74 2.48 3.76
C GLN A 315 -12.23 2.98 2.38
N LEU A 316 -11.42 3.79 1.70
CA LEU A 316 -11.65 4.28 0.33
C LEU A 316 -10.99 3.40 -0.75
N ASN A 317 -10.41 2.25 -0.38
CA ASN A 317 -9.74 1.31 -1.28
C ASN A 317 -8.59 1.95 -2.09
N ILE A 318 -7.89 2.93 -1.51
CA ILE A 318 -6.65 3.50 -2.05
C ILE A 318 -5.51 2.49 -1.91
N VAL A 319 -5.44 1.83 -0.76
CA VAL A 319 -4.55 0.71 -0.45
C VAL A 319 -5.39 -0.48 0.03
N SER A 320 -4.80 -1.66 0.01
CA SER A 320 -5.42 -2.90 0.50
C SER A 320 -4.34 -3.76 1.15
N ARG A 321 -4.71 -4.45 2.24
CA ARG A 321 -3.88 -5.51 2.85
C ARG A 321 -3.93 -6.81 2.04
N ASP A 322 -5.02 -7.03 1.30
CA ASP A 322 -5.19 -8.17 0.39
C ASP A 322 -4.58 -7.83 -0.99
N PRO A 323 -3.51 -8.52 -1.42
CA PRO A 323 -2.87 -8.29 -2.72
C PRO A 323 -3.78 -8.58 -3.93
N THR A 324 -4.87 -9.34 -3.73
CA THR A 324 -5.82 -9.69 -4.79
C THR A 324 -6.84 -8.59 -5.05
N GLU A 325 -7.08 -7.69 -4.09
CA GLU A 325 -8.02 -6.58 -4.27
C GLU A 325 -7.42 -5.51 -5.18
N THR A 326 -8.20 -5.08 -6.18
CA THR A 326 -7.83 -3.92 -7.01
C THR A 326 -8.06 -2.63 -6.23
N THR A 327 -7.05 -1.75 -6.21
CA THR A 327 -7.07 -0.47 -5.49
C THR A 327 -7.08 0.72 -6.45
N VAL A 328 -7.49 1.90 -5.97
CA VAL A 328 -7.43 3.15 -6.76
C VAL A 328 -5.99 3.44 -7.18
N THR A 329 -5.01 3.23 -6.29
CA THR A 329 -3.59 3.42 -6.61
C THR A 329 -3.18 2.59 -7.82
N ARG A 330 -3.64 1.34 -7.93
CA ARG A 330 -3.32 0.45 -9.05
C ARG A 330 -3.97 0.91 -10.36
N ILE A 331 -5.17 1.48 -10.31
CA ILE A 331 -5.88 2.02 -11.50
C ILE A 331 -5.22 3.30 -12.00
N MET A 332 -4.65 4.10 -11.08
CA MET A 332 -3.98 5.37 -11.42
C MET A 332 -2.52 5.19 -11.87
N ASP A 333 -1.95 3.99 -11.72
CA ASP A 333 -0.54 3.71 -12.01
C ASP A 333 -0.30 3.33 -13.47
N TYR A 334 0.14 4.32 -14.25
CA TYR A 334 0.64 4.18 -15.62
C TYR A 334 2.13 4.57 -15.73
N THR A 335 2.86 4.50 -14.61
CA THR A 335 4.30 4.76 -14.57
C THR A 335 5.07 3.70 -15.33
N VAL A 336 6.20 4.08 -15.91
CA VAL A 336 7.05 3.17 -16.69
C VAL A 336 8.21 2.64 -15.84
N THR A 337 8.74 3.48 -14.94
CA THR A 337 9.94 3.20 -14.16
C THR A 337 9.59 2.87 -12.71
N SER A 338 10.46 2.09 -12.04
CA SER A 338 10.31 1.80 -10.61
C SER A 338 10.37 3.07 -9.76
N ILE A 339 11.24 4.03 -10.11
CA ILE A 339 11.37 5.32 -9.41
C ILE A 339 10.09 6.16 -9.51
N GLY A 340 9.43 6.17 -10.68
CA GLY A 340 8.16 6.85 -10.88
C GLY A 340 7.03 6.18 -10.09
N LYS A 341 6.96 4.83 -10.14
CA LYS A 341 5.98 4.04 -9.39
C LYS A 341 6.02 4.31 -7.89
N ARG A 342 7.24 4.37 -7.33
CA ARG A 342 7.50 4.70 -5.92
C ARG A 342 6.98 6.10 -5.57
N LEU A 343 7.35 7.12 -6.36
CA LEU A 343 6.90 8.49 -6.15
C LEU A 343 5.37 8.64 -6.31
N LEU A 344 4.74 7.94 -7.25
CA LEU A 344 3.28 7.94 -7.42
C LEU A 344 2.59 7.43 -6.15
N LYS A 345 3.02 6.28 -5.63
CA LYS A 345 2.50 5.69 -4.40
C LYS A 345 2.71 6.61 -3.20
N GLU A 346 3.89 7.21 -3.08
CA GLU A 346 4.20 8.20 -2.04
C GLU A 346 3.20 9.38 -2.07
N ARG A 347 2.92 9.94 -3.25
CA ARG A 347 2.00 11.08 -3.42
C ARG A 347 0.56 10.77 -3.07
N ILE A 348 0.08 9.59 -3.49
CA ILE A 348 -1.30 9.17 -3.24
C ILE A 348 -1.49 8.84 -1.75
N ARG A 349 -0.47 8.25 -1.10
CA ARG A 349 -0.52 7.93 0.34
C ARG A 349 -0.35 9.16 1.23
N ASN A 350 0.38 10.18 0.76
CA ASN A 350 0.65 11.41 1.49
C ASN A 350 0.19 12.65 0.67
N PRO A 351 -1.12 12.90 0.53
CA PRO A 351 -1.63 14.12 -0.08
C PRO A 351 -1.14 15.35 0.70
N ILE A 352 -0.95 16.47 0.01
CA ILE A 352 -0.35 17.67 0.61
C ILE A 352 -1.37 18.80 0.78
N THR A 353 -1.05 19.77 1.63
CA THR A 353 -1.88 20.97 1.88
C THR A 353 -1.35 22.22 1.18
N ASN A 354 -0.15 22.17 0.60
CA ASN A 354 0.43 23.30 -0.11
C ASN A 354 -0.15 23.43 -1.52
N LYS A 355 -1.05 24.39 -1.72
CA LYS A 355 -1.70 24.68 -3.00
C LYS A 355 -0.69 24.90 -4.15
N ALA A 356 0.38 25.66 -3.92
CA ALA A 356 1.32 26.01 -4.99
C ALA A 356 2.07 24.77 -5.52
N GLU A 357 2.45 23.86 -4.62
CA GLU A 357 3.05 22.58 -4.99
C GLU A 357 2.06 21.67 -5.73
N ILE A 358 0.78 21.63 -5.31
CA ILE A 358 -0.25 20.86 -6.02
C ILE A 358 -0.44 21.39 -7.46
N GLU A 359 -0.58 22.71 -7.63
CA GLU A 359 -0.71 23.33 -8.96
C GLU A 359 0.52 23.05 -9.83
N THR A 360 1.72 23.07 -9.25
CA THR A 360 2.97 22.73 -9.96
C THR A 360 2.93 21.30 -10.51
N ARG A 361 2.35 20.34 -9.78
CA ARG A 361 2.18 18.95 -10.24
C ARG A 361 1.21 18.85 -11.42
N TYR A 362 0.12 19.62 -11.40
CA TYR A 362 -0.83 19.69 -12.52
C TYR A 362 -0.21 20.34 -13.75
N ASP A 363 0.46 21.47 -13.58
CA ASP A 363 1.11 22.20 -14.68
C ASP A 363 2.18 21.35 -15.36
N LEU A 364 2.92 20.54 -14.59
CA LEU A 364 3.87 19.58 -15.12
C LEU A 364 3.19 18.49 -15.96
N SER A 365 2.07 17.95 -15.47
CA SER A 365 1.28 16.91 -16.17
C SER A 365 0.70 17.45 -17.49
N ASP A 366 0.10 18.65 -17.46
CA ASP A 366 -0.45 19.31 -18.64
C ASP A 366 0.64 19.65 -19.67
N THR A 367 1.82 20.07 -19.22
CA THR A 367 2.93 20.42 -20.11
C THR A 367 3.56 19.19 -20.78
N LEU A 368 3.70 18.08 -20.04
CA LEU A 368 4.37 16.88 -20.55
C LEU A 368 3.45 15.95 -21.34
N GLY A 369 2.14 15.99 -21.11
CA GLY A 369 1.15 15.15 -21.82
C GLY A 369 1.33 15.12 -23.35
N PRO A 370 1.51 16.27 -24.04
CA PRO A 370 1.77 16.30 -25.49
C PRO A 370 3.06 15.57 -25.94
N LEU A 371 4.07 15.47 -25.06
CA LEU A 371 5.37 14.83 -25.33
C LEU A 371 5.39 13.35 -24.91
N GLN A 372 4.28 12.80 -24.44
CA GLN A 372 4.21 11.46 -23.85
C GLN A 372 4.87 10.37 -24.71
N LYS A 373 4.57 10.32 -26.02
CA LYS A 373 5.10 9.26 -26.90
C LYS A 373 6.62 9.30 -27.05
N GLU A 374 7.20 10.50 -27.08
CA GLU A 374 8.64 10.70 -27.23
C GLU A 374 9.37 10.30 -25.94
N ILE A 375 8.83 10.71 -24.79
CA ILE A 375 9.45 10.46 -23.48
C ILE A 375 9.24 9.01 -23.02
N ASP A 376 8.07 8.40 -23.26
CA ASP A 376 7.77 7.00 -22.86
C ASP A 376 8.76 6.00 -23.47
N ALA A 377 9.19 6.23 -24.71
CA ALA A 377 10.18 5.38 -25.36
C ALA A 377 11.53 5.41 -24.63
N GLN A 378 11.92 6.57 -24.10
CA GLN A 378 13.16 6.75 -23.35
C GLN A 378 13.03 6.25 -21.91
N LEU A 379 11.89 6.46 -21.25
CA LEU A 379 11.64 5.98 -19.89
C LEU A 379 11.77 4.46 -19.77
N ARG A 380 11.44 3.69 -20.82
CA ARG A 380 11.63 2.22 -20.83
C ARG A 380 13.08 1.78 -20.75
N ASN A 381 14.01 2.65 -21.13
CA ASN A 381 15.45 2.39 -21.05
C ASN A 381 16.06 2.89 -19.73
N ILE A 382 15.25 3.48 -18.83
CA ILE A 382 15.68 3.89 -17.50
C ILE A 382 15.47 2.73 -16.55
N TYR A 383 16.59 2.17 -16.09
CA TYR A 383 16.63 1.17 -15.04
C TYR A 383 16.39 1.82 -13.67
N ASP A 384 16.35 1.00 -12.60
CA ASP A 384 16.17 1.50 -11.24
C ASP A 384 17.42 2.23 -10.72
N LEU A 385 17.60 3.46 -11.22
CA LEU A 385 18.74 4.32 -10.93
C LEU A 385 18.91 4.62 -9.43
N GLU A 386 17.81 4.65 -8.67
CA GLU A 386 17.85 4.87 -7.23
C GLU A 386 18.50 3.70 -6.49
N ARG A 387 18.13 2.46 -6.82
CA ARG A 387 18.78 1.25 -6.27
C ARG A 387 20.21 1.10 -6.77
N ILE A 388 20.49 1.41 -8.04
CA ILE A 388 21.84 1.43 -8.61
C ILE A 388 22.73 2.44 -7.86
N ALA A 389 22.24 3.66 -7.62
CA ALA A 389 22.96 4.67 -6.86
C ALA A 389 23.21 4.21 -5.42
N ARG A 390 22.22 3.57 -4.77
CA ARG A 390 22.43 3.00 -3.42
C ARG A 390 23.49 1.90 -3.42
N ARG A 391 23.46 0.99 -4.39
CA ARG A 391 24.49 -0.08 -4.56
C ARG A 391 25.88 0.49 -4.81
N MET A 392 25.97 1.58 -5.58
CA MET A 392 27.21 2.30 -5.83
C MET A 392 27.79 2.88 -4.52
N THR A 393 26.96 3.57 -3.73
CA THR A 393 27.35 4.12 -2.42
C THR A 393 27.80 3.04 -1.42
N LEU A 394 27.16 1.86 -1.44
CA LEU A 394 27.50 0.72 -0.58
C LEU A 394 28.66 -0.16 -1.09
N ALA A 395 29.27 0.20 -2.23
CA ALA A 395 30.30 -0.58 -2.91
C ALA A 395 29.85 -2.04 -3.21
N ARG A 396 28.57 -2.22 -3.56
CA ARG A 396 27.94 -3.50 -3.94
C ARG A 396 27.44 -3.54 -5.38
N LEU A 397 27.72 -2.50 -6.16
CA LEU A 397 27.33 -2.45 -7.58
C LEU A 397 28.05 -3.56 -8.35
N HIS A 398 27.32 -4.30 -9.18
CA HIS A 398 27.94 -5.26 -10.08
C HIS A 398 28.42 -4.60 -11.38
N PRO A 399 29.46 -5.14 -12.05
CA PRO A 399 29.95 -4.61 -13.32
C PRO A 399 28.86 -4.47 -14.39
N PHE A 400 27.95 -5.44 -14.52
CA PHE A 400 26.87 -5.34 -15.51
C PHE A 400 25.92 -4.16 -15.25
N GLU A 401 25.70 -3.77 -13.99
CA GLU A 401 24.83 -2.64 -13.62
C GLU A 401 25.42 -1.28 -14.04
N VAL A 402 26.73 -1.21 -14.34
CA VAL A 402 27.34 -0.01 -14.94
C VAL A 402 26.74 0.28 -16.32
N ASN A 403 26.37 -0.76 -17.07
CA ASN A 403 25.68 -0.59 -18.35
C ASN A 403 24.28 -0.04 -18.16
N PHE A 404 23.56 -0.53 -17.14
CA PHE A 404 22.24 0.01 -16.79
C PHE A 404 22.31 1.48 -16.39
N LEU A 405 23.33 1.87 -15.62
CA LEU A 405 23.61 3.27 -15.31
C LEU A 405 23.87 4.08 -16.58
N HIS A 406 24.77 3.60 -17.44
CA HIS A 406 25.10 4.26 -18.71
C HIS A 406 23.87 4.48 -19.60
N ASP A 407 23.09 3.43 -19.86
CA ASP A 407 21.94 3.47 -20.77
C ASP A 407 20.83 4.38 -20.21
N SER A 408 20.61 4.33 -18.89
CA SER A 408 19.66 5.22 -18.21
C SER A 408 20.08 6.69 -18.30
N LEU A 409 21.38 6.98 -18.23
CA LEU A 409 21.90 8.35 -18.39
C LEU A 409 21.74 8.87 -19.81
N GLU A 410 21.95 8.03 -20.83
CA GLU A 410 21.69 8.40 -22.23
C GLU A 410 20.22 8.70 -22.48
N ALA A 411 19.33 7.86 -21.93
CA ALA A 411 17.90 8.08 -21.97
C ALA A 411 17.52 9.38 -21.23
N ALA A 412 18.09 9.63 -20.05
CA ALA A 412 17.87 10.85 -19.28
C ALA A 412 18.27 12.11 -20.06
N VAL A 413 19.44 12.11 -20.71
CA VAL A 413 19.89 13.21 -21.58
C VAL A 413 18.89 13.44 -22.73
N SER A 414 18.39 12.36 -23.34
CA SER A 414 17.41 12.46 -24.42
C SER A 414 16.08 13.07 -23.94
N ILE A 415 15.61 12.69 -22.75
CA ILE A 415 14.41 13.26 -22.13
C ILE A 415 14.61 14.75 -21.83
N LEU A 416 15.75 15.13 -21.25
CA LEU A 416 16.06 16.53 -20.93
C LEU A 416 16.08 17.41 -22.19
N ARG A 417 16.61 16.89 -23.31
CA ARG A 417 16.54 17.58 -24.61
C ARG A 417 15.11 17.77 -25.11
N ALA A 418 14.27 16.73 -24.99
CA ALA A 418 12.87 16.79 -25.42
C ALA A 418 12.09 17.87 -24.65
N ILE A 419 12.36 18.04 -23.35
CA ILE A 419 11.67 19.02 -22.51
C ILE A 419 12.31 20.41 -22.53
N GLN A 420 13.50 20.59 -23.11
CA GLN A 420 14.32 21.82 -23.00
C GLN A 420 13.55 23.10 -23.40
N ASN A 421 12.71 23.02 -24.43
CA ASN A 421 11.93 24.14 -24.96
C ASN A 421 10.52 24.26 -24.33
N SER A 422 10.16 23.38 -23.40
CA SER A 422 8.85 23.38 -22.74
C SER A 422 8.87 24.17 -21.43
N SER A 423 7.70 24.57 -20.93
CA SER A 423 7.56 25.15 -19.58
C SER A 423 7.98 24.18 -18.48
N ALA A 424 7.97 22.86 -18.74
CA ALA A 424 8.38 21.84 -17.79
C ALA A 424 9.84 21.99 -17.39
N ASN A 425 10.71 22.49 -18.29
CA ASN A 425 12.10 22.76 -17.98
C ASN A 425 12.25 23.82 -16.86
N ARG A 426 11.35 24.82 -16.80
CA ARG A 426 11.36 25.83 -15.72
C ARG A 426 10.82 25.27 -14.41
N ILE A 427 9.85 24.36 -14.48
CA ILE A 427 9.31 23.67 -13.29
C ILE A 427 10.38 22.74 -12.69
N LEU A 428 11.17 22.09 -13.56
CA LEU A 428 12.17 21.10 -13.19
C LEU A 428 13.59 21.67 -13.01
N SER A 429 13.81 22.96 -13.27
CA SER A 429 15.14 23.60 -13.16
C SER A 429 15.71 23.52 -11.74
N GLY A 430 14.86 23.37 -10.71
CA GLY A 430 15.33 23.12 -9.34
C GLY A 430 16.01 21.76 -9.14
N PHE A 431 15.90 20.84 -10.11
CA PHE A 431 16.41 19.47 -10.00
C PHE A 431 17.56 19.19 -10.96
N VAL A 432 17.47 19.50 -12.26
CA VAL A 432 18.55 19.21 -13.22
C VAL A 432 18.82 20.41 -14.11
N ASP A 433 19.92 21.11 -13.84
CA ASP A 433 20.31 22.32 -14.58
C ASP A 433 21.23 22.05 -15.79
N ASP A 434 21.92 20.91 -15.86
CA ASP A 434 23.01 20.75 -16.82
C ASP A 434 23.11 19.36 -17.49
N GLU A 435 22.56 19.28 -18.70
CA GLU A 435 22.77 18.18 -19.65
C GLU A 435 24.26 17.85 -19.84
N LYS A 436 25.15 18.86 -19.82
CA LYS A 436 26.59 18.65 -20.04
C LYS A 436 27.22 17.84 -18.92
N SER A 437 26.80 18.06 -17.69
CA SER A 437 27.29 17.31 -16.52
C SER A 437 26.95 15.82 -16.63
N LEU A 438 25.76 15.48 -17.14
CA LEU A 438 25.39 14.08 -17.42
C LEU A 438 26.20 13.49 -18.57
N GLN A 439 26.42 14.26 -19.63
CA GLN A 439 27.30 13.83 -20.73
C GLN A 439 28.74 13.58 -20.26
N GLN A 440 29.26 14.40 -19.35
CA GLN A 440 30.59 14.19 -18.76
C GLN A 440 30.66 12.86 -18.03
N LEU A 441 29.63 12.50 -17.26
CA LEU A 441 29.56 11.20 -16.60
C LEU A 441 29.51 10.05 -17.62
N ILE A 442 28.68 10.14 -18.66
CA ILE A 442 28.60 9.13 -19.73
C ILE A 442 29.97 8.92 -20.39
N VAL A 443 30.66 10.02 -20.76
CA VAL A 443 32.00 9.98 -21.35
C VAL A 443 33.01 9.36 -20.38
N LYS A 444 32.91 9.68 -19.09
CA LYS A 444 33.79 9.11 -18.07
C LYS A 444 33.59 7.60 -17.94
N LEU A 445 32.34 7.12 -17.90
CA LEU A 445 32.02 5.68 -17.86
C LEU A 445 32.63 4.94 -19.06
N ARG A 446 32.45 5.48 -20.28
CA ARG A 446 33.01 4.90 -21.51
C ARG A 446 34.54 4.92 -21.59
N ARG A 447 35.20 5.82 -20.85
CA ARG A 447 36.66 5.88 -20.79
C ARG A 447 37.23 4.87 -19.80
N ILE A 448 36.45 4.51 -18.78
CA ILE A 448 36.89 3.62 -17.70
C ILE A 448 36.57 2.17 -18.08
N PHE A 449 35.31 1.89 -18.43
CA PHE A 449 34.78 0.54 -18.54
C PHE A 449 34.57 0.12 -19.99
N ASP A 450 34.98 -1.11 -20.30
CA ASP A 450 34.52 -1.81 -21.51
C ASP A 450 33.08 -2.26 -21.25
N LEU A 451 32.14 -1.57 -21.89
CA LEU A 451 30.70 -1.82 -21.73
C LEU A 451 30.28 -3.20 -22.27
N GLN A 452 31.01 -3.78 -23.24
CA GLN A 452 30.68 -5.10 -23.78
C GLN A 452 31.07 -6.22 -22.83
N GLU A 453 32.23 -6.11 -22.19
CA GLU A 453 32.70 -7.12 -21.24
C GLU A 453 32.04 -6.98 -19.87
N SER A 454 31.88 -5.75 -19.38
CA SER A 454 31.20 -5.51 -18.09
C SER A 454 29.75 -5.99 -18.07
N ALA A 455 29.03 -5.94 -19.20
CA ALA A 455 27.62 -6.37 -19.30
C ALA A 455 27.37 -7.86 -18.99
N LYS A 456 28.42 -8.70 -19.00
CA LYS A 456 28.31 -10.16 -18.90
C LYS A 456 28.66 -10.72 -17.52
N VAL A 457 29.09 -9.87 -16.59
CA VAL A 457 29.87 -10.30 -15.42
C VAL A 457 29.26 -9.80 -14.11
N LEU A 458 29.04 -10.74 -13.18
CA LEU A 458 28.80 -10.44 -11.77
C LEU A 458 30.11 -10.12 -11.06
N PHE A 459 30.07 -9.33 -9.99
CA PHE A 459 31.29 -8.97 -9.25
C PHE A 459 32.05 -10.20 -8.72
N ALA A 460 31.33 -11.25 -8.29
CA ALA A 460 31.93 -12.50 -7.85
C ALA A 460 32.69 -13.22 -8.99
N ASP A 461 32.13 -13.19 -10.19
CA ASP A 461 32.54 -13.94 -11.38
C ASP A 461 33.53 -13.17 -12.29
N ILE A 462 34.19 -12.14 -11.77
CA ILE A 462 35.21 -11.40 -12.52
C ILE A 462 36.39 -12.35 -12.81
N HIS A 463 36.51 -12.72 -14.08
CA HIS A 463 37.62 -13.51 -14.61
C HIS A 463 38.37 -12.80 -15.75
N THR A 464 37.82 -11.72 -16.31
CA THR A 464 38.42 -10.95 -17.39
C THR A 464 38.55 -9.49 -17.01
N SER A 465 39.27 -8.72 -17.84
CA SER A 465 39.27 -7.27 -17.72
C SER A 465 37.90 -6.73 -18.09
N ILE A 466 37.39 -5.82 -17.28
CA ILE A 466 36.17 -5.03 -17.56
C ILE A 466 36.50 -3.56 -17.85
N PHE A 467 37.79 -3.23 -17.96
CA PHE A 467 38.31 -1.89 -18.22
C PHE A 467 38.73 -1.74 -19.67
N GLU A 468 38.60 -0.52 -20.19
CA GLU A 468 39.10 -0.16 -21.51
C GLU A 468 40.63 -0.29 -21.60
N HIS A 469 41.12 -0.64 -22.79
CA HIS A 469 42.56 -0.76 -23.02
C HIS A 469 43.26 0.60 -22.85
N GLY A 470 44.37 0.63 -22.11
CA GLY A 470 45.09 1.87 -21.82
C GLY A 470 44.56 2.63 -20.60
N TYR A 471 43.55 2.09 -19.91
CA TYR A 471 43.03 2.67 -18.68
C TYR A 471 44.04 2.62 -17.53
N ASP A 472 44.62 1.44 -17.29
CA ASP A 472 45.61 1.21 -16.23
C ASP A 472 46.81 0.43 -16.76
N GLN A 473 47.99 1.06 -16.64
CA GLN A 473 49.24 0.51 -17.19
C GLN A 473 49.66 -0.81 -16.52
N ALA A 474 49.38 -0.98 -15.22
CA ALA A 474 49.75 -2.18 -14.50
C ALA A 474 48.86 -3.36 -14.91
N LEU A 475 47.55 -3.11 -15.06
CA LEU A 475 46.60 -4.09 -15.59
C LEU A 475 46.96 -4.49 -17.02
N ASP A 476 47.22 -3.52 -17.89
CA ASP A 476 47.62 -3.79 -19.28
C ASP A 476 48.88 -4.65 -19.34
N THR A 477 49.89 -4.36 -18.50
CA THR A 477 51.13 -5.16 -18.44
C THR A 477 50.85 -6.61 -18.05
N LEU A 478 49.96 -6.84 -17.08
CA LEU A 478 49.58 -8.19 -16.66
C LEU A 478 48.80 -8.93 -17.75
N ILE A 479 47.86 -8.26 -18.44
CA ILE A 479 47.10 -8.83 -19.56
C ILE A 479 48.03 -9.21 -20.71
N HIS A 480 48.99 -8.35 -21.06
CA HIS A 480 50.00 -8.64 -22.08
C HIS A 480 50.86 -9.84 -21.68
N SER A 481 51.30 -9.90 -20.42
CA SER A 481 52.06 -11.03 -19.89
C SER A 481 51.27 -12.35 -19.96
N ARG A 482 49.99 -12.34 -19.57
CA ARG A 482 49.12 -13.52 -19.64
C ARG A 482 48.92 -13.97 -21.09
N THR A 483 48.65 -13.03 -21.99
CA THR A 483 48.45 -13.31 -23.42
C THR A 483 49.71 -13.91 -24.05
N ALA A 484 50.91 -13.44 -23.67
CA ALA A 484 52.17 -14.02 -24.12
C ALA A 484 52.36 -15.47 -23.62
N LEU A 485 51.97 -15.77 -22.38
CA LEU A 485 52.01 -17.13 -21.83
C LEU A 485 51.00 -18.06 -22.53
N GLU A 486 49.79 -17.58 -22.80
CA GLU A 486 48.77 -18.31 -23.57
C GLU A 486 49.26 -18.63 -24.99
N GLN A 487 49.91 -17.67 -25.66
CA GLN A 487 50.53 -17.90 -26.98
C GLN A 487 51.65 -18.95 -26.94
N LYS A 488 52.46 -18.96 -25.87
CA LYS A 488 53.47 -20.01 -25.66
C LYS A 488 52.82 -21.39 -25.52
N MET A 489 51.76 -21.50 -24.71
CA MET A 489 51.00 -22.75 -24.56
C MET A 489 50.35 -23.19 -25.88
N GLU A 490 49.80 -22.24 -26.63
CA GLU A 490 49.17 -22.50 -27.91
C GLU A 490 50.16 -22.97 -28.98
N THR A 491 51.41 -22.48 -28.94
CA THR A 491 52.50 -22.96 -29.80
C THR A 491 52.77 -24.46 -29.57
N ILE A 492 52.75 -24.90 -28.31
CA ILE A 492 52.90 -26.33 -27.95
C ILE A 492 51.71 -27.14 -28.48
N ARG A 493 50.48 -26.64 -28.28
CA ARG A 493 49.24 -27.28 -28.77
C ARG A 493 49.25 -27.42 -30.30
N MET A 494 49.58 -26.34 -31.01
CA MET A 494 49.62 -26.30 -32.47
C MET A 494 50.69 -27.23 -33.05
N SER A 495 51.87 -27.33 -32.43
CA SER A 495 52.91 -28.28 -32.85
C SER A 495 52.41 -29.74 -32.82
N ILE A 496 51.69 -30.12 -31.75
CA ILE A 496 51.09 -31.46 -31.63
C ILE A 496 49.95 -31.65 -32.64
N ALA A 497 49.12 -30.62 -32.85
CA ALA A 497 48.00 -30.64 -33.78
C ALA A 497 48.43 -30.72 -35.26
N ASP A 498 49.46 -29.97 -35.65
CA ASP A 498 50.01 -29.98 -37.00
C ASP A 498 50.68 -31.33 -37.31
N MET A 499 51.37 -31.94 -36.33
CA MET A 499 51.89 -33.30 -36.49
C MET A 499 50.78 -34.33 -36.71
N LEU A 500 49.69 -34.24 -35.94
CA LEU A 500 48.54 -35.12 -36.11
C LEU A 500 47.90 -34.94 -37.49
N SER A 501 47.79 -33.69 -37.96
CA SER A 501 47.22 -33.37 -39.27
C SER A 501 48.11 -33.85 -40.42
N GLN A 502 49.43 -33.72 -40.29
CA GLN A 502 50.40 -34.26 -41.26
C GLN A 502 50.34 -35.79 -41.35
N LYS A 503 50.14 -36.47 -40.22
CA LYS A 503 50.10 -37.94 -40.21
C LYS A 503 48.80 -38.52 -40.74
N THR A 504 47.67 -37.88 -40.45
CA THR A 504 46.33 -38.32 -40.84
C THR A 504 45.89 -37.82 -42.21
N GLY A 505 46.54 -36.77 -42.72
CA GLY A 505 46.17 -36.10 -43.98
C GLY A 505 44.84 -35.34 -43.90
N LYS A 506 44.33 -35.11 -42.69
CA LYS A 506 43.08 -34.39 -42.39
C LYS A 506 43.37 -33.24 -41.44
N ASP A 507 42.56 -32.19 -41.48
CA ASP A 507 42.64 -31.13 -40.48
C ASP A 507 42.08 -31.66 -39.15
N GLU A 508 42.98 -31.91 -38.19
CA GLU A 508 42.64 -32.45 -36.88
C GLU A 508 42.94 -31.46 -35.74
N ARG A 509 43.06 -30.16 -36.05
CA ARG A 509 43.45 -29.12 -35.09
C ARG A 509 42.51 -28.98 -33.89
N ASP A 510 41.22 -29.23 -34.08
CA ASP A 510 40.21 -29.14 -33.01
C ASP A 510 40.26 -30.32 -32.02
N TYR A 511 40.97 -31.41 -32.35
CA TYR A 511 41.03 -32.61 -31.51
C TYR A 511 42.16 -32.59 -30.47
N VAL A 512 43.00 -31.56 -30.50
CA VAL A 512 44.02 -31.27 -29.49
C VAL A 512 43.60 -30.02 -28.74
N SER A 513 43.22 -30.17 -27.46
CA SER A 513 42.68 -29.09 -26.64
C SER A 513 43.57 -28.81 -25.42
N ILE A 514 43.70 -27.56 -25.00
CA ILE A 514 44.24 -27.22 -23.69
C ILE A 514 43.10 -27.33 -22.66
N LYS A 515 43.35 -28.00 -21.53
CA LYS A 515 42.39 -28.13 -20.42
C LYS A 515 43.09 -27.75 -19.12
N GLN A 516 42.32 -27.31 -18.13
CA GLN A 516 42.82 -26.98 -16.80
C GLN A 516 42.16 -27.88 -15.73
N LEU A 517 42.93 -28.27 -14.72
CA LEU A 517 42.44 -28.89 -13.49
C LEU A 517 42.91 -28.07 -12.29
N ASP A 518 42.06 -27.84 -11.30
CA ASP A 518 42.36 -26.96 -10.16
C ASP A 518 43.62 -27.34 -9.38
N LYS A 519 43.90 -28.65 -9.25
CA LYS A 519 45.07 -29.16 -8.52
C LYS A 519 46.32 -29.38 -9.36
N GLU A 520 46.16 -29.59 -10.67
CA GLU A 520 47.23 -30.04 -11.56
C GLU A 520 47.56 -29.03 -12.67
N GLY A 521 46.87 -27.88 -12.73
CA GLY A 521 47.10 -26.84 -13.72
C GLY A 521 46.63 -27.20 -15.13
N HIS A 522 47.17 -26.47 -16.11
CA HIS A 522 46.92 -26.64 -17.53
C HIS A 522 47.65 -27.87 -18.07
N TYR A 523 47.01 -28.56 -19.00
CA TYR A 523 47.58 -29.71 -19.70
C TYR A 523 47.02 -29.81 -21.11
N ILE A 524 47.73 -30.50 -21.98
CA ILE A 524 47.27 -30.76 -23.34
C ILE A 524 46.52 -32.09 -23.35
N HIS A 525 45.37 -32.10 -24.03
CA HIS A 525 44.42 -33.19 -24.05
C HIS A 525 44.11 -33.61 -25.48
N LEU A 526 44.16 -34.92 -25.75
CA LEU A 526 43.72 -35.54 -27.00
C LEU A 526 43.19 -36.96 -26.75
N SER A 527 42.42 -37.50 -27.71
CA SER A 527 41.89 -38.88 -27.61
C SER A 527 43.00 -39.93 -27.69
N LYS A 528 42.82 -41.05 -26.99
CA LYS A 528 43.77 -42.17 -26.97
C LYS A 528 44.10 -42.75 -28.35
N SER A 529 43.08 -42.87 -29.22
CA SER A 529 43.26 -43.35 -30.61
C SER A 529 44.20 -42.47 -31.42
N ARG A 530 44.05 -41.14 -31.31
CA ARG A 530 44.88 -40.14 -32.01
C ARG A 530 46.30 -40.09 -31.45
N PHE A 531 46.46 -40.14 -30.13
CA PHE A 531 47.78 -40.15 -29.51
C PHE A 531 48.65 -41.31 -30.01
N PHE A 532 48.11 -42.53 -30.08
CA PHE A 532 48.85 -43.69 -30.58
C PHE A 532 49.29 -43.59 -32.05
N GLN A 533 48.64 -42.73 -32.85
CA GLN A 533 49.05 -42.51 -34.24
C GLN A 533 50.32 -41.65 -34.35
N ILE A 534 50.54 -40.75 -33.38
CA ILE A 534 51.64 -39.78 -33.39
C ILE A 534 52.76 -40.09 -32.39
N GLU A 535 52.51 -40.91 -31.37
CA GLU A 535 53.42 -41.19 -30.24
C GLU A 535 54.90 -41.38 -30.64
N LYS A 536 55.17 -42.25 -31.63
CA LYS A 536 56.55 -42.57 -32.06
C LYS A 536 57.25 -41.44 -32.82
N GLU A 537 56.50 -40.60 -33.53
CA GLU A 537 57.04 -39.43 -34.23
C GLU A 537 57.16 -38.25 -33.27
N LEU A 538 56.18 -38.08 -32.38
CA LEU A 538 56.16 -37.05 -31.35
C LEU A 538 57.42 -37.12 -30.49
N GLN A 539 57.80 -38.30 -29.98
CA GLN A 539 58.98 -38.47 -29.13
C GLN A 539 60.33 -38.12 -29.80
N LYS A 540 60.38 -38.03 -31.13
CA LYS A 540 61.62 -37.71 -31.89
C LYS A 540 61.71 -36.23 -32.27
N GLN A 541 60.67 -35.47 -31.99
CA GLN A 541 60.54 -34.08 -32.39
C GLN A 541 61.01 -33.15 -31.28
N TYR A 542 61.32 -31.92 -31.69
CA TYR A 542 61.72 -30.85 -30.80
C TYR A 542 60.81 -29.66 -31.01
N ILE A 543 60.54 -28.92 -29.96
CA ILE A 543 59.79 -27.67 -30.01
C ILE A 543 60.62 -26.54 -29.43
N SER A 544 60.64 -25.40 -30.11
CA SER A 544 61.22 -24.18 -29.57
C SER A 544 60.11 -23.37 -28.91
N VAL A 545 60.23 -23.16 -27.61
CA VAL A 545 59.36 -22.25 -26.84
C VAL A 545 60.30 -21.22 -26.21
N ASP A 546 60.12 -19.95 -26.58
CA ASP A 546 60.91 -18.81 -26.06
C ASP A 546 62.42 -18.90 -26.32
N GLY A 547 62.83 -19.47 -27.45
CA GLY A 547 64.25 -19.63 -27.82
C GLY A 547 64.96 -20.82 -27.16
N THR A 548 64.31 -21.50 -26.20
CA THR A 548 64.74 -22.78 -25.63
C THR A 548 64.15 -23.96 -26.42
N VAL A 549 64.97 -24.96 -26.71
CA VAL A 549 64.57 -26.18 -27.43
C VAL A 549 64.24 -27.27 -26.43
N HIS A 550 63.00 -27.76 -26.46
CA HIS A 550 62.53 -28.86 -25.63
C HIS A 550 62.30 -30.10 -26.49
N ALA A 551 62.80 -31.24 -26.04
CA ALA A 551 62.51 -32.52 -26.67
C ALA A 551 61.17 -33.05 -26.16
N PHE A 552 60.31 -33.52 -27.04
CA PHE A 552 59.04 -34.17 -26.62
C PHE A 552 59.26 -35.50 -25.88
N SER A 553 60.49 -36.03 -25.85
CA SER A 553 60.89 -37.13 -24.96
C SER A 553 60.76 -36.79 -23.48
N ASP A 554 60.86 -35.51 -23.13
CA ASP A 554 60.86 -35.04 -21.74
C ASP A 554 59.43 -34.75 -21.25
N PHE A 555 58.43 -34.93 -22.11
CA PHE A 555 57.02 -34.76 -21.82
C PHE A 555 56.46 -36.05 -21.21
N THR A 556 55.56 -35.90 -20.24
CA THR A 556 54.86 -37.00 -19.58
C THR A 556 53.51 -37.25 -20.25
N PHE A 557 53.28 -38.49 -20.69
CA PHE A 557 52.06 -38.89 -21.39
C PHE A 557 51.25 -39.85 -20.51
N LYS A 558 50.23 -39.34 -19.82
CA LYS A 558 49.35 -40.13 -18.95
C LYS A 558 48.14 -40.61 -19.75
N VAL A 559 48.16 -41.87 -20.17
CA VAL A 559 47.07 -42.51 -20.91
C VAL A 559 45.98 -42.97 -19.94
N GLN A 560 44.78 -42.41 -20.07
CA GLN A 560 43.60 -42.79 -19.31
C GLN A 560 42.68 -43.71 -20.16
N THR A 561 41.45 -43.94 -19.71
CA THR A 561 40.51 -44.88 -20.35
C THR A 561 40.18 -44.47 -21.78
N SER A 562 39.91 -43.18 -22.04
CA SER A 562 39.48 -42.67 -23.35
C SER A 562 40.40 -41.59 -23.95
N ASN A 563 41.23 -40.95 -23.14
CA ASN A 563 42.04 -39.78 -23.50
C ASN A 563 43.48 -39.89 -22.96
N VAL A 564 44.32 -39.00 -23.45
CA VAL A 564 45.72 -38.84 -23.03
C VAL A 564 45.91 -37.42 -22.53
N LYS A 565 46.47 -37.32 -21.33
CA LYS A 565 46.90 -36.07 -20.73
C LYS A 565 48.41 -35.93 -20.93
N ILE A 566 48.83 -34.83 -21.54
CA ILE A 566 50.22 -34.49 -21.80
C ILE A 566 50.61 -33.35 -20.84
N THR A 567 51.65 -33.56 -20.04
CA THR A 567 52.25 -32.57 -19.15
C THR A 567 53.76 -32.52 -19.36
N ALA A 568 54.42 -31.44 -18.98
CA ALA A 568 55.86 -31.28 -19.07
C ALA A 568 56.30 -30.15 -18.13
N PRO A 569 57.56 -30.13 -17.66
CA PRO A 569 58.04 -29.04 -16.80
C PRO A 569 57.80 -27.64 -17.40
N VAL A 570 57.91 -27.51 -18.73
CA VAL A 570 57.62 -26.25 -19.44
C VAL A 570 56.12 -25.90 -19.44
N ILE A 571 55.24 -26.90 -19.58
CA ILE A 571 53.77 -26.72 -19.50
C ILE A 571 53.39 -26.33 -18.07
N ASP A 572 53.96 -27.01 -17.08
CA ASP A 572 53.68 -26.79 -15.66
C ASP A 572 54.13 -25.38 -15.26
N GLN A 573 55.33 -24.94 -15.69
CA GLN A 573 55.83 -23.57 -15.47
C GLN A 573 54.91 -22.52 -16.12
N ILE A 574 54.58 -22.67 -17.42
CA ILE A 574 53.67 -21.73 -18.11
C ILE A 574 52.31 -21.72 -17.40
N SER A 575 51.81 -22.87 -16.96
CA SER A 575 50.56 -22.98 -16.23
C SER A 575 50.60 -22.23 -14.90
N GLU A 576 51.64 -22.43 -14.09
CA GLU A 576 51.82 -21.74 -12.81
C GLU A 576 51.88 -20.22 -12.99
N GLU A 577 52.67 -19.75 -13.96
CA GLU A 577 52.78 -18.33 -14.29
C GLU A 577 51.45 -17.75 -14.80
N THR A 578 50.72 -18.50 -15.63
CA THR A 578 49.40 -18.09 -16.17
C THR A 578 48.36 -17.97 -15.07
N VAL A 579 48.28 -18.97 -14.18
CA VAL A 579 47.35 -18.95 -13.03
C VAL A 579 47.72 -17.84 -12.05
N ALA A 580 49.00 -17.60 -11.80
CA ALA A 580 49.47 -16.51 -10.96
C ALA A 580 49.14 -15.13 -11.56
N ALA A 581 49.35 -14.95 -12.87
CA ALA A 581 48.96 -13.73 -13.59
C ALA A 581 47.45 -13.52 -13.54
N GLN A 582 46.66 -14.56 -13.79
CA GLN A 582 45.20 -14.54 -13.73
C GLN A 582 44.69 -14.13 -12.33
N THR A 583 45.25 -14.70 -11.27
CA THR A 583 44.90 -14.35 -9.88
C THR A 583 45.19 -12.87 -9.59
N LYS A 584 46.34 -12.36 -10.05
CA LYS A 584 46.71 -10.95 -9.91
C LYS A 584 45.78 -10.03 -10.70
N ILE A 585 45.42 -10.40 -11.93
CA ILE A 585 44.47 -9.66 -12.76
C ILE A 585 43.13 -9.56 -12.04
N ILE A 586 42.56 -10.68 -11.57
CA ILE A 586 41.27 -10.69 -10.86
C ILE A 586 41.31 -9.77 -9.63
N ALA A 587 42.37 -9.86 -8.82
CA ALA A 587 42.51 -9.03 -7.62
C ALA A 587 42.60 -7.54 -7.98
N LEU A 588 43.44 -7.18 -8.96
CA LEU A 588 43.61 -5.79 -9.40
C LEU A 588 42.34 -5.23 -10.04
N VAL A 589 41.65 -6.00 -10.90
CA VAL A 589 40.39 -5.57 -11.51
C VAL A 589 39.33 -5.30 -10.44
N LYS A 590 39.19 -6.17 -9.44
CA LYS A 590 38.25 -5.96 -8.32
C LYS A 590 38.59 -4.70 -7.52
N GLU A 591 39.88 -4.47 -7.23
CA GLU A 591 40.34 -3.27 -6.52
C GLU A 591 40.06 -1.99 -7.32
N LEU A 592 40.47 -1.97 -8.60
CA LEU A 592 40.24 -0.84 -9.50
C LEU A 592 38.75 -0.54 -9.62
N PHE A 593 37.90 -1.57 -9.75
CA PHE A 593 36.46 -1.39 -9.91
C PHE A 593 35.86 -0.69 -8.70
N LEU A 594 36.11 -1.20 -7.49
CA LEU A 594 35.60 -0.58 -6.26
C LEU A 594 36.11 0.86 -6.08
N ARG A 595 37.37 1.11 -6.45
CA ARG A 595 37.97 2.45 -6.41
C ARG A 595 37.25 3.41 -7.35
N GLU A 596 37.02 3.03 -8.61
CA GLU A 596 36.39 3.91 -9.59
C GLU A 596 34.92 4.18 -9.30
N ILE A 597 34.17 3.15 -8.88
CA ILE A 597 32.78 3.31 -8.43
C ILE A 597 32.70 4.32 -7.28
N LYS A 598 33.59 4.24 -6.30
CA LYS A 598 33.67 5.21 -5.20
C LYS A 598 33.99 6.63 -5.69
N HIS A 599 34.93 6.79 -6.63
CA HIS A 599 35.25 8.09 -7.21
C HIS A 599 34.09 8.67 -8.02
N ILE A 600 33.33 7.84 -8.74
CA ILE A 600 32.14 8.27 -9.47
C ILE A 600 31.05 8.75 -8.50
N ASP A 601 30.79 8.03 -7.41
CA ASP A 601 29.81 8.45 -6.39
C ASP A 601 30.19 9.79 -5.73
N GLN A 602 31.46 9.96 -5.36
CA GLN A 602 31.94 11.20 -4.75
C GLN A 602 31.83 12.42 -5.68
N GLU A 603 32.11 12.25 -6.97
CA GLU A 603 32.10 13.35 -7.94
C GLU A 603 30.69 13.64 -8.49
N PHE A 604 29.88 12.60 -8.75
CA PHE A 604 28.60 12.72 -9.46
C PHE A 604 27.36 12.32 -8.64
N GLY A 605 27.51 11.88 -7.39
CA GLY A 605 26.39 11.38 -6.57
C GLY A 605 25.26 12.40 -6.39
N THR A 606 25.57 13.68 -6.19
CA THR A 606 24.55 14.75 -6.12
C THR A 606 23.81 14.91 -7.46
N LEU A 607 24.54 14.92 -8.58
CA LEU A 607 23.96 15.00 -9.92
C LEU A 607 23.01 13.82 -10.18
N LEU A 608 23.41 12.61 -9.82
CA LEU A 608 22.60 11.41 -9.97
C LEU A 608 21.32 11.49 -9.15
N ARG A 609 21.39 11.83 -7.85
CA ARG A 609 20.19 11.99 -6.99
C ARG A 609 19.20 13.00 -7.56
N ASN A 610 19.72 14.13 -8.03
CA ASN A 610 18.94 15.19 -8.64
C ASN A 610 18.26 14.75 -9.94
N THR A 611 18.98 14.00 -10.76
CA THR A 611 18.45 13.40 -12.00
C THR A 611 17.36 12.37 -11.71
N ILE A 612 17.57 11.49 -10.73
CA ILE A 612 16.57 10.52 -10.29
C ILE A 612 15.27 11.21 -9.86
N ARG A 613 15.37 12.29 -9.07
CA ARG A 613 14.19 13.08 -8.66
C ARG A 613 13.47 13.68 -9.85
N ALA A 614 14.18 14.28 -10.81
CA ALA A 614 13.56 14.84 -12.00
C ALA A 614 12.88 13.78 -12.87
N LEU A 615 13.53 12.62 -13.09
CA LEU A 615 12.96 11.52 -13.86
C LEU A 615 11.71 10.94 -13.20
N ALA A 616 11.72 10.77 -11.87
CA ALA A 616 10.55 10.32 -11.13
C ALA A 616 9.38 11.31 -11.28
N GLN A 617 9.65 12.61 -11.21
CA GLN A 617 8.65 13.66 -11.41
C GLN A 617 8.04 13.63 -12.82
N ILE A 618 8.88 13.47 -13.84
CA ILE A 618 8.47 13.34 -15.25
C ILE A 618 7.60 12.11 -15.45
N ASP A 619 8.01 10.94 -14.95
CA ASP A 619 7.27 9.69 -15.11
C ASP A 619 5.90 9.75 -14.42
N VAL A 620 5.83 10.30 -13.20
CA VAL A 620 4.54 10.48 -12.50
C VAL A 620 3.63 11.47 -13.24
N ALA A 621 4.15 12.57 -13.75
CA ALA A 621 3.38 13.55 -14.51
C ALA A 621 2.82 12.94 -15.81
N LEU A 622 3.62 12.15 -16.52
CA LEU A 622 3.17 11.42 -17.70
C LEU A 622 2.17 10.31 -17.35
N SER A 623 2.39 9.59 -16.25
CA SER A 623 1.42 8.61 -15.72
C SER A 623 0.06 9.28 -15.45
N ASN A 624 0.07 10.46 -14.82
CA ASN A 624 -1.13 11.23 -14.53
C ASN A 624 -1.85 11.66 -15.83
N ALA A 625 -1.11 12.14 -16.84
CA ALA A 625 -1.66 12.47 -18.15
C ALA A 625 -2.23 11.23 -18.90
N LYS A 626 -1.59 10.07 -18.79
CA LYS A 626 -2.10 8.80 -19.34
C LYS A 626 -3.38 8.37 -18.64
N ALA A 627 -3.42 8.43 -17.30
CA ALA A 627 -4.61 8.12 -16.52
C ALA A 627 -5.76 9.07 -16.89
N GLN A 628 -5.47 10.36 -17.08
CA GLN A 628 -6.43 11.36 -17.55
C GLN A 628 -7.07 10.97 -18.89
N ALA A 629 -6.25 10.58 -19.87
CA ALA A 629 -6.76 10.16 -21.18
C ALA A 629 -7.52 8.82 -21.12
N ALA A 630 -7.02 7.85 -20.37
CA ALA A 630 -7.59 6.50 -20.29
C ALA A 630 -8.93 6.48 -19.53
N LEU A 631 -9.03 7.21 -18.42
CA LEU A 631 -10.19 7.20 -17.52
C LEU A 631 -11.06 8.47 -17.65
N ARG A 632 -10.72 9.35 -18.61
CA ARG A 632 -11.39 10.64 -18.87
C ARG A 632 -11.47 11.50 -17.61
N LEU A 633 -10.35 11.64 -16.91
CA LEU A 633 -10.29 12.44 -15.67
C LEU A 633 -10.22 13.94 -16.00
N CYS A 634 -10.47 14.78 -15.01
CA CYS A 634 -10.40 16.24 -15.15
C CYS A 634 -9.41 16.88 -14.16
N ARG A 635 -8.91 18.07 -14.51
CA ARG A 635 -8.08 18.90 -13.62
C ARG A 635 -9.00 19.57 -12.61
N PRO A 636 -8.83 19.34 -11.29
CA PRO A 636 -9.58 20.09 -10.30
C PRO A 636 -9.07 21.54 -10.24
N GLN A 637 -9.96 22.47 -9.90
CA GLN A 637 -9.63 23.87 -9.67
C GLN A 637 -9.50 24.13 -8.17
N LEU A 638 -8.32 24.57 -7.72
CA LEU A 638 -8.08 24.92 -6.32
C LEU A 638 -8.47 26.37 -6.03
N LEU A 639 -9.51 26.56 -5.22
CA LEU A 639 -10.04 27.86 -4.84
C LEU A 639 -9.34 28.40 -3.58
N GLU A 640 -9.16 29.72 -3.53
CA GLU A 640 -8.76 30.45 -2.32
C GLU A 640 -9.98 31.18 -1.77
N MET A 641 -10.51 30.65 -0.66
CA MET A 641 -11.69 31.17 0.02
C MET A 641 -11.50 31.05 1.53
N ASP A 642 -12.12 31.95 2.29
CA ASP A 642 -12.07 31.90 3.76
C ASP A 642 -12.85 30.72 4.33
N THR A 643 -13.90 30.27 3.63
CA THR A 643 -14.71 29.11 4.04
C THR A 643 -14.46 27.93 3.12
N SER A 644 -14.43 26.74 3.69
CA SER A 644 -14.31 25.50 2.93
C SER A 644 -15.44 25.34 1.91
N PHE A 645 -15.06 24.90 0.72
CA PHE A 645 -15.93 24.71 -0.45
C PHE A 645 -15.49 23.47 -1.23
N LEU A 646 -16.46 22.69 -1.71
CA LEU A 646 -16.27 21.52 -2.56
C LEU A 646 -17.46 21.37 -3.50
N GLU A 647 -17.18 21.39 -4.79
CA GLU A 647 -18.11 21.11 -5.88
C GLU A 647 -17.48 20.03 -6.77
N ALA A 648 -18.18 18.91 -6.95
CA ALA A 648 -17.79 17.83 -7.84
C ALA A 648 -18.95 17.54 -8.79
N ASP A 649 -18.72 17.79 -10.08
CA ASP A 649 -19.73 17.72 -11.12
C ASP A 649 -19.59 16.45 -11.96
N GLU A 650 -20.69 15.72 -12.11
CA GLU A 650 -20.73 14.37 -12.68
C GLU A 650 -19.63 13.46 -12.10
N LEU A 651 -19.59 13.35 -10.77
CA LEU A 651 -18.63 12.55 -10.04
C LEU A 651 -18.85 11.05 -10.29
N ARG A 652 -17.74 10.32 -10.49
CA ARG A 652 -17.70 8.89 -10.79
C ARG A 652 -16.84 8.14 -9.77
N HIS A 653 -17.15 6.87 -9.54
CA HIS A 653 -16.33 6.00 -8.73
C HIS A 653 -15.41 5.14 -9.62
N PRO A 654 -14.07 5.36 -9.61
CA PRO A 654 -13.17 4.73 -10.58
C PRO A 654 -13.16 3.20 -10.49
N LEU A 655 -13.17 2.62 -9.29
CA LEU A 655 -13.22 1.15 -9.14
C LEU A 655 -14.52 0.51 -9.62
N VAL A 656 -15.67 1.17 -9.42
CA VAL A 656 -16.98 0.62 -9.84
C VAL A 656 -17.10 0.73 -11.35
N GLU A 657 -16.76 1.90 -11.91
CA GLU A 657 -16.75 2.17 -13.35
C GLU A 657 -15.87 1.19 -14.14
N THR A 658 -14.72 0.79 -13.59
CA THR A 658 -13.82 -0.16 -14.28
C THR A 658 -14.19 -1.64 -14.13
N ARG A 659 -15.07 -2.01 -13.19
CA ARG A 659 -15.45 -3.41 -12.92
C ARG A 659 -16.75 -3.82 -13.59
N GLU A 660 -17.68 -2.89 -13.78
CA GLU A 660 -19.00 -3.16 -14.35
C GLU A 660 -18.95 -3.12 -15.88
N ASP A 661 -18.84 -4.29 -16.52
CA ASP A 661 -18.83 -4.39 -17.99
C ASP A 661 -20.24 -4.28 -18.61
N ALA A 662 -21.29 -4.51 -17.82
CA ALA A 662 -22.67 -4.66 -18.31
C ALA A 662 -23.57 -3.42 -18.12
N GLU A 663 -23.26 -2.55 -17.17
CA GLU A 663 -24.05 -1.36 -16.82
C GLU A 663 -23.14 -0.12 -16.82
N LEU A 664 -23.63 1.00 -17.35
CA LEU A 664 -22.90 2.27 -17.29
C LEU A 664 -23.05 2.90 -15.90
N TYR A 665 -21.94 3.37 -15.33
CA TYR A 665 -21.97 4.12 -14.07
C TYR A 665 -22.78 5.41 -14.22
N VAL A 666 -23.68 5.69 -13.27
CA VAL A 666 -24.51 6.92 -13.25
C VAL A 666 -23.78 8.02 -12.45
N PRO A 667 -23.24 9.06 -13.11
CA PRO A 667 -22.52 10.12 -12.42
C PRO A 667 -23.48 11.05 -11.67
N ASN A 668 -23.01 11.65 -10.57
CA ASN A 668 -23.81 12.55 -9.74
C ASN A 668 -23.03 13.80 -9.35
N THR A 669 -23.73 14.93 -9.25
CA THR A 669 -23.13 16.21 -8.85
C THR A 669 -23.33 16.46 -7.36
N VAL A 670 -22.25 16.79 -6.65
CA VAL A 670 -22.22 17.02 -5.20
C VAL A 670 -21.69 18.41 -4.89
N LEU A 671 -22.34 19.12 -3.96
CA LEU A 671 -21.96 20.45 -3.53
C LEU A 671 -21.98 20.56 -2.00
N LEU A 672 -20.85 20.99 -1.43
CA LEU A 672 -20.66 21.35 -0.03
C LEU A 672 -20.01 22.74 0.02
N GLY A 673 -20.78 23.77 0.37
CA GLY A 673 -20.33 25.17 0.34
C GLY A 673 -21.48 26.14 0.11
N GLN A 674 -21.16 27.39 -0.25
CA GLN A 674 -22.16 28.38 -0.66
C GLN A 674 -22.77 27.98 -2.01
N VAL A 675 -24.11 27.97 -2.09
CA VAL A 675 -24.82 27.60 -3.33
C VAL A 675 -24.64 28.65 -4.43
N SER A 676 -24.45 29.92 -4.05
CA SER A 676 -24.17 31.01 -4.99
C SER A 676 -22.85 30.86 -5.74
N ASP A 677 -21.90 30.13 -5.16
CA ASP A 677 -20.55 29.98 -5.70
C ASP A 677 -20.43 28.75 -6.61
N ALA A 678 -21.49 27.92 -6.67
CA ALA A 678 -21.59 26.77 -7.55
C ALA A 678 -21.74 27.19 -9.02
N THR A 679 -21.16 26.39 -9.91
CA THR A 679 -21.18 26.60 -11.36
C THR A 679 -21.99 25.56 -12.10
N ALA A 680 -22.09 24.35 -11.55
CA ALA A 680 -22.95 23.30 -12.07
C ALA A 680 -24.40 23.54 -11.65
N ASP A 681 -25.34 23.11 -12.51
CA ASP A 681 -26.73 23.01 -12.10
C ASP A 681 -26.87 21.78 -11.21
N THR A 682 -27.36 21.97 -9.98
CA THR A 682 -27.35 20.92 -8.96
C THR A 682 -28.72 20.81 -8.31
N VAL A 683 -29.02 19.63 -7.76
CA VAL A 683 -30.20 19.42 -6.91
C VAL A 683 -30.27 20.46 -5.80
N PHE A 684 -29.11 20.84 -5.23
CA PHE A 684 -29.00 21.81 -4.16
C PHE A 684 -29.37 23.23 -4.60
N SER A 685 -29.12 23.60 -5.86
CA SER A 685 -29.49 24.89 -6.45
C SER A 685 -31.01 25.09 -6.51
N HIS A 686 -31.77 24.00 -6.61
CA HIS A 686 -33.23 24.01 -6.60
C HIS A 686 -33.84 23.88 -5.19
N MET A 687 -33.01 23.62 -4.18
CA MET A 687 -33.45 23.60 -2.79
C MET A 687 -33.44 25.03 -2.21
N ASN A 688 -34.31 25.30 -1.25
CA ASN A 688 -34.32 26.59 -0.52
C ASN A 688 -33.18 26.65 0.52
N ILE A 689 -31.94 26.43 0.09
CA ILE A 689 -30.74 26.34 0.92
C ILE A 689 -29.68 27.30 0.34
N LYS A 690 -29.09 28.15 1.19
CA LYS A 690 -28.05 29.12 0.76
C LYS A 690 -26.64 28.56 0.83
N ARG A 691 -26.38 27.70 1.82
CA ARG A 691 -25.08 27.06 2.07
C ARG A 691 -25.32 25.63 2.48
N VAL A 692 -24.68 24.67 1.82
CA VAL A 692 -24.72 23.25 2.18
C VAL A 692 -23.47 22.93 2.98
N GLN A 693 -23.60 22.75 4.29
CA GLN A 693 -22.50 22.31 5.14
C GLN A 693 -22.50 20.79 5.31
N GLY A 694 -23.69 20.19 5.36
CA GLY A 694 -23.86 18.76 5.57
C GLY A 694 -24.85 18.16 4.59
N ILE A 695 -24.58 16.94 4.15
CA ILE A 695 -25.49 16.13 3.33
C ILE A 695 -25.89 14.87 4.09
N LEU A 696 -27.19 14.64 4.25
CA LEU A 696 -27.76 13.35 4.61
C LEU A 696 -28.25 12.65 3.35
N LEU A 697 -27.55 11.59 2.97
CA LEU A 697 -27.81 10.78 1.78
C LEU A 697 -28.61 9.53 2.14
N TYR A 698 -29.89 9.56 1.78
CA TYR A 698 -30.84 8.47 1.97
C TYR A 698 -30.89 7.53 0.76
N GLY A 699 -31.44 6.34 0.96
CA GLY A 699 -31.67 5.36 -0.09
C GLY A 699 -31.60 3.93 0.45
N ILE A 700 -32.10 2.98 -0.33
CA ILE A 700 -32.02 1.56 0.02
C ILE A 700 -30.60 1.00 -0.13
N ASN A 701 -30.38 -0.20 0.39
CA ASN A 701 -29.13 -0.92 0.14
C ASN A 701 -29.01 -1.21 -1.36
N SER A 702 -27.77 -1.21 -1.85
CA SER A 702 -27.46 -1.38 -3.28
C SER A 702 -27.88 -0.23 -4.21
N SER A 703 -28.43 0.88 -3.69
CA SER A 703 -28.74 2.07 -4.51
C SER A 703 -27.51 2.88 -4.92
N GLY A 704 -26.32 2.57 -4.37
CA GLY A 704 -25.07 3.27 -4.67
C GLY A 704 -24.65 4.36 -3.67
N LYS A 705 -25.27 4.45 -2.48
CA LYS A 705 -24.96 5.50 -1.46
C LYS A 705 -23.48 5.50 -1.06
N SER A 706 -22.97 4.34 -0.64
CA SER A 706 -21.58 4.16 -0.23
C SER A 706 -20.62 4.45 -1.38
N SER A 707 -20.98 4.04 -2.61
CA SER A 707 -20.19 4.33 -3.81
C SER A 707 -20.09 5.84 -4.07
N LEU A 708 -21.19 6.60 -3.96
CA LEU A 708 -21.14 8.05 -4.14
C LEU A 708 -20.28 8.72 -3.05
N MET A 709 -20.48 8.37 -1.79
CA MET A 709 -19.67 8.89 -0.68
C MET A 709 -18.18 8.58 -0.86
N LYS A 710 -17.82 7.32 -1.16
CA LYS A 710 -16.43 6.91 -1.39
C LYS A 710 -15.82 7.64 -2.57
N SER A 711 -16.57 7.85 -3.66
CA SER A 711 -16.08 8.58 -4.83
C SER A 711 -15.67 10.02 -4.50
N LEU A 712 -16.38 10.68 -3.58
CA LEU A 712 -16.05 12.04 -3.14
C LEU A 712 -14.74 12.06 -2.35
N GLY A 713 -14.55 11.10 -1.42
CA GLY A 713 -13.31 10.96 -0.67
C GLY A 713 -12.11 10.65 -1.55
N VAL A 714 -12.28 9.72 -2.49
CA VAL A 714 -11.25 9.39 -3.48
C VAL A 714 -10.88 10.61 -4.33
N ALA A 715 -11.86 11.37 -4.81
CA ALA A 715 -11.60 12.56 -5.63
C ALA A 715 -10.84 13.65 -4.86
N VAL A 716 -11.19 13.92 -3.61
CA VAL A 716 -10.48 14.91 -2.76
C VAL A 716 -9.04 14.47 -2.49
N LEU A 717 -8.84 13.18 -2.18
CA LEU A 717 -7.52 12.61 -1.93
C LEU A 717 -6.63 12.69 -3.18
N LEU A 718 -7.16 12.29 -4.34
CA LEU A 718 -6.44 12.40 -5.62
C LEU A 718 -6.14 13.87 -5.97
N ALA A 719 -7.07 14.79 -5.72
CA ALA A 719 -6.87 16.21 -5.96
C ALA A 719 -5.67 16.76 -5.17
N GLN A 720 -5.60 16.47 -3.87
CA GLN A 720 -4.49 16.94 -3.02
C GLN A 720 -3.20 16.12 -3.18
N ALA A 721 -3.27 14.94 -3.82
CA ALA A 721 -2.08 14.22 -4.28
C ALA A 721 -1.47 14.86 -5.56
N GLY A 722 -2.22 15.76 -6.23
CA GLY A 722 -1.84 16.35 -7.53
C GLY A 722 -2.18 15.46 -8.72
N MET A 723 -3.17 14.56 -8.56
CA MET A 723 -3.67 13.67 -9.61
C MET A 723 -4.98 14.19 -10.19
N TYR A 724 -5.25 13.92 -11.47
CA TYR A 724 -6.55 14.24 -12.05
C TYR A 724 -7.66 13.41 -11.39
N VAL A 725 -8.89 13.92 -11.41
CA VAL A 725 -10.01 13.37 -10.64
C VAL A 725 -11.12 12.78 -11.52
N PRO A 726 -11.86 11.76 -11.06
CA PRO A 726 -12.90 11.08 -11.83
C PRO A 726 -14.23 11.86 -11.83
N ALA A 727 -14.23 13.05 -12.42
CA ALA A 727 -15.40 13.92 -12.53
C ALA A 727 -15.41 14.64 -13.89
N ARG A 728 -16.52 15.27 -14.29
CA ARG A 728 -16.53 16.19 -15.43
C ARG A 728 -15.82 17.50 -15.08
N GLY A 729 -16.03 17.98 -13.85
CA GLY A 729 -15.35 19.14 -13.29
C GLY A 729 -15.32 19.05 -11.77
N MET A 730 -14.30 19.62 -11.14
CA MET A 730 -14.19 19.67 -9.69
C MET A 730 -13.57 20.99 -9.25
N ARG A 731 -14.13 21.61 -8.21
CA ARG A 731 -13.65 22.85 -7.61
C ARG A 731 -13.63 22.67 -6.11
N LEU A 732 -12.49 22.95 -5.46
CA LEU A 732 -12.36 22.77 -4.02
C LEU A 732 -11.39 23.75 -3.39
N THR A 733 -11.63 24.08 -2.12
CA THR A 733 -10.59 24.60 -1.23
C THR A 733 -9.74 23.45 -0.71
N VAL A 734 -8.48 23.72 -0.37
CA VAL A 734 -7.60 22.70 0.20
C VAL A 734 -8.06 22.29 1.61
N PHE A 735 -8.30 21.00 1.80
CA PHE A 735 -8.64 20.42 3.09
C PHE A 735 -7.38 20.12 3.91
N HIS A 736 -7.48 20.24 5.22
CA HIS A 736 -6.41 19.92 6.16
C HIS A 736 -6.63 18.56 6.81
N GLU A 737 -7.90 18.14 6.95
CA GLU A 737 -8.25 16.84 7.50
C GLU A 737 -9.32 16.14 6.66
N LEU A 738 -9.14 14.84 6.43
CA LEU A 738 -10.14 13.93 5.86
C LEU A 738 -10.40 12.82 6.86
N PHE A 739 -11.65 12.72 7.31
CA PHE A 739 -12.10 11.67 8.21
C PHE A 739 -13.06 10.72 7.52
N THR A 740 -12.89 9.44 7.77
CA THR A 740 -13.84 8.42 7.33
C THR A 740 -14.43 7.65 8.52
N ARG A 741 -15.68 7.25 8.39
CA ARG A 741 -16.33 6.27 9.25
C ARG A 741 -17.18 5.39 8.35
N ILE A 742 -16.52 4.44 7.69
CA ILE A 742 -17.15 3.51 6.75
C ILE A 742 -17.13 2.14 7.40
N ILE A 743 -18.26 1.42 7.34
CA ILE A 743 -18.35 0.06 7.89
C ILE A 743 -17.26 -0.81 7.25
N ALA A 744 -16.25 -1.16 8.05
CA ALA A 744 -15.19 -2.07 7.68
C ALA A 744 -15.61 -3.53 8.00
N LYS A 745 -14.92 -4.51 7.42
CA LYS A 745 -15.05 -5.92 7.80
C LYS A 745 -14.82 -6.06 9.31
N ASP A 746 -15.49 -7.01 9.96
CA ASP A 746 -15.40 -7.22 11.41
C ASP A 746 -13.94 -7.25 11.87
N ASN A 747 -13.58 -6.34 12.76
CA ASN A 747 -12.21 -6.14 13.19
C ASN A 747 -11.97 -6.89 14.51
N PHE A 748 -11.80 -8.20 14.41
CA PHE A 748 -11.56 -9.09 15.55
C PHE A 748 -10.26 -8.75 16.31
N GLU A 749 -9.28 -8.15 15.63
CA GLU A 749 -7.94 -7.92 16.17
C GLU A 749 -7.94 -6.94 17.34
N ARG A 750 -8.82 -5.92 17.33
CA ARG A 750 -8.94 -4.94 18.43
C ARG A 750 -9.65 -5.49 19.68
N GLY A 751 -10.29 -6.67 19.62
CA GLY A 751 -10.99 -7.30 20.76
C GLY A 751 -12.12 -6.46 21.38
N LEU A 752 -12.60 -5.43 20.67
CA LEU A 752 -13.69 -4.54 21.06
C LEU A 752 -14.94 -4.84 20.23
N SER A 753 -16.12 -4.46 20.74
CA SER A 753 -17.34 -4.53 19.93
C SER A 753 -17.27 -3.53 18.77
N SER A 754 -17.90 -3.84 17.64
CA SER A 754 -17.97 -2.95 16.47
C SER A 754 -18.51 -1.56 16.83
N PHE A 755 -19.50 -1.50 17.74
CA PHE A 755 -20.05 -0.26 18.26
C PHE A 755 -19.05 0.54 19.12
N ALA A 756 -18.20 -0.12 19.91
CA ALA A 756 -17.19 0.57 20.71
C ALA A 756 -16.11 1.20 19.82
N VAL A 757 -15.66 0.48 18.78
CA VAL A 757 -14.72 1.03 17.77
C VAL A 757 -15.35 2.24 17.08
N GLU A 758 -16.62 2.14 16.69
CA GLU A 758 -17.37 3.24 16.10
C GLU A 758 -17.44 4.49 17.00
N MET A 759 -17.71 4.32 18.29
CA MET A 759 -17.73 5.44 19.24
C MET A 759 -16.34 6.07 19.41
N MET A 760 -15.28 5.27 19.36
CA MET A 760 -13.91 5.79 19.39
C MET A 760 -13.56 6.58 18.12
N GLU A 761 -13.96 6.10 16.94
CA GLU A 761 -13.79 6.81 15.66
C GLU A 761 -14.55 8.14 15.63
N LEU A 762 -15.77 8.18 16.19
CA LEU A 762 -16.52 9.43 16.36
C LEU A 762 -15.83 10.38 17.35
N LYS A 763 -15.34 9.87 18.49
CA LYS A 763 -14.55 10.67 19.43
C LYS A 763 -13.35 11.31 18.73
N ASN A 764 -12.60 10.53 17.95
CA ASN A 764 -11.44 11.00 17.19
C ASN A 764 -11.82 12.12 16.21
N ILE A 765 -12.95 11.96 15.49
CA ILE A 765 -13.48 13.00 14.61
C ILE A 765 -13.75 14.29 15.40
N PHE A 766 -14.48 14.22 16.52
CA PHE A 766 -14.85 15.42 17.28
C PHE A 766 -13.67 16.13 17.93
N SER A 767 -12.65 15.39 18.36
CA SER A 767 -11.45 15.95 18.97
C SER A 767 -10.56 16.68 17.96
N ARG A 768 -10.62 16.29 16.68
CA ARG A 768 -9.62 16.73 15.68
C ARG A 768 -10.21 17.52 14.50
N CYS A 769 -11.52 17.48 14.29
CA CYS A 769 -12.15 18.22 13.19
C CYS A 769 -12.07 19.75 13.38
N SER A 770 -11.89 20.44 12.26
CA SER A 770 -11.77 21.88 12.11
C SER A 770 -12.68 22.38 10.99
N THR A 771 -12.63 23.68 10.70
CA THR A 771 -13.38 24.28 9.60
C THR A 771 -12.90 23.79 8.22
N LYS A 772 -11.69 23.22 8.14
CA LYS A 772 -11.06 22.68 6.93
C LYS A 772 -11.09 21.15 6.87
N SER A 773 -12.00 20.52 7.61
CA SER A 773 -12.21 19.08 7.59
C SER A 773 -13.34 18.66 6.66
N LEU A 774 -13.13 17.53 5.97
CA LEU A 774 -14.18 16.76 5.31
C LEU A 774 -14.42 15.45 6.07
N ILE A 775 -15.67 15.19 6.47
CA ILE A 775 -16.05 13.97 7.19
C ILE A 775 -17.00 13.15 6.31
N LEU A 776 -16.65 11.88 6.07
CA LEU A 776 -17.45 10.93 5.31
C LEU A 776 -17.90 9.79 6.22
N GLY A 777 -19.20 9.52 6.29
CA GLY A 777 -19.76 8.52 7.17
C GLY A 777 -20.75 7.61 6.45
N ASP A 778 -20.60 6.31 6.62
CA ASP A 778 -21.47 5.29 6.04
C ASP A 778 -22.28 4.62 7.14
N GLU A 779 -23.59 4.86 7.16
CA GLU A 779 -24.52 4.21 8.08
C GLU A 779 -24.07 4.20 9.55
N ILE A 780 -23.68 5.39 10.05
CA ILE A 780 -23.22 5.58 11.42
C ILE A 780 -24.24 5.03 12.42
N SER A 781 -23.75 4.27 13.42
CA SER A 781 -24.53 3.63 14.47
C SER A 781 -25.51 2.57 13.98
N HIS A 782 -25.20 1.86 12.89
CA HIS A 782 -26.00 0.73 12.41
C HIS A 782 -26.09 -0.44 13.42
N GLY A 783 -25.06 -0.64 14.25
CA GLY A 783 -24.96 -1.77 15.17
C GLY A 783 -25.73 -1.66 16.49
N THR A 784 -26.52 -0.60 16.69
CA THR A 784 -27.24 -0.31 17.96
C THR A 784 -28.73 -0.15 17.73
N GLU A 785 -29.52 -0.11 18.80
CA GLU A 785 -30.95 0.14 18.75
C GLU A 785 -31.30 1.48 18.08
N THR A 786 -32.38 1.49 17.29
CA THR A 786 -32.77 2.60 16.43
C THR A 786 -32.87 3.95 17.15
N LEU A 787 -33.38 3.99 18.39
CA LEU A 787 -33.50 5.23 19.17
C LEU A 787 -32.12 5.81 19.53
N SER A 788 -31.17 4.97 19.94
CA SER A 788 -29.80 5.40 20.23
C SER A 788 -29.07 5.79 18.95
N ALA A 789 -29.25 5.04 17.86
CA ALA A 789 -28.68 5.37 16.55
C ALA A 789 -29.15 6.76 16.08
N ILE A 790 -30.46 7.02 16.11
CA ILE A 790 -31.03 8.33 15.77
C ILE A 790 -30.45 9.43 16.65
N SER A 791 -30.35 9.18 17.97
CA SER A 791 -29.84 10.16 18.93
C SER A 791 -28.37 10.50 18.70
N ILE A 792 -27.53 9.49 18.50
CA ILE A 792 -26.08 9.63 18.27
C ILE A 792 -25.82 10.34 16.94
N VAL A 793 -26.49 9.93 15.85
CA VAL A 793 -26.32 10.56 14.54
C VAL A 793 -26.78 12.01 14.57
N THR A 794 -27.91 12.30 15.23
CA THR A 794 -28.39 13.69 15.39
C THR A 794 -27.39 14.54 16.16
N ALA A 795 -26.87 14.04 17.29
CA ALA A 795 -25.86 14.75 18.08
C ALA A 795 -24.56 14.96 17.29
N THR A 796 -24.14 13.98 16.49
CA THR A 796 -22.98 14.05 15.60
C THR A 796 -23.14 15.17 14.57
N VAL A 797 -24.29 15.21 13.89
CA VAL A 797 -24.63 16.25 12.91
C VAL A 797 -24.58 17.63 13.55
N LEU A 798 -25.22 17.82 14.70
CA LEU A 798 -25.21 19.09 15.42
C LEU A 798 -23.79 19.54 15.79
N ARG A 799 -22.95 18.63 16.28
CA ARG A 799 -21.57 18.92 16.67
C ARG A 799 -20.70 19.29 15.46
N LEU A 800 -20.84 18.60 14.32
CA LEU A 800 -20.10 18.94 13.10
C LEU A 800 -20.54 20.28 12.51
N ILE A 801 -21.84 20.61 12.65
CA ILE A 801 -22.36 21.92 12.27
C ILE A 801 -21.71 23.03 13.10
N GLU A 802 -21.69 22.85 14.43
CA GLU A 802 -21.05 23.76 15.39
C GLU A 802 -19.56 23.97 15.07
N LYS A 803 -18.85 22.91 14.69
CA LYS A 803 -17.43 22.94 14.28
C LYS A 803 -17.17 23.55 12.91
N GLN A 804 -18.22 23.88 12.15
CA GLN A 804 -18.14 24.41 10.78
C GLN A 804 -17.46 23.47 9.78
N SER A 805 -17.37 22.17 10.08
CA SER A 805 -16.79 21.16 9.18
C SER A 805 -17.77 20.76 8.08
N LEU A 806 -17.25 20.31 6.93
CA LEU A 806 -18.06 19.78 5.84
C LEU A 806 -18.25 18.27 6.01
N PHE A 807 -19.45 17.75 5.74
CA PHE A 807 -19.70 16.31 5.88
C PHE A 807 -20.75 15.75 4.91
N LEU A 808 -20.60 14.46 4.60
CA LEU A 808 -21.57 13.66 3.86
C LEU A 808 -21.78 12.34 4.59
N PHE A 809 -23.01 12.12 5.08
CA PHE A 809 -23.40 10.90 5.76
C PHE A 809 -24.45 10.14 4.97
N THR A 810 -24.20 8.86 4.69
CA THR A 810 -25.24 7.95 4.23
C THR A 810 -26.04 7.47 5.44
N THR A 811 -27.35 7.28 5.25
CA THR A 811 -28.19 6.79 6.33
C THR A 811 -29.41 6.03 5.84
N HIS A 812 -29.76 4.97 6.55
CA HIS A 812 -31.04 4.26 6.43
C HIS A 812 -32.10 4.79 7.43
N LEU A 813 -31.72 5.72 8.32
CA LEU A 813 -32.59 6.27 9.37
C LEU A 813 -33.48 7.39 8.83
N HIS A 814 -34.54 7.02 8.10
CA HIS A 814 -35.48 7.98 7.51
C HIS A 814 -36.16 8.90 8.55
N GLN A 815 -36.21 8.51 9.83
CA GLN A 815 -36.77 9.31 10.92
C GLN A 815 -35.99 10.60 11.17
N LEU A 816 -34.71 10.68 10.79
CA LEU A 816 -33.87 11.87 11.00
C LEU A 816 -34.49 13.13 10.37
N LYS A 817 -35.15 13.00 9.21
CA LYS A 817 -35.79 14.14 8.53
C LYS A 817 -36.96 14.75 9.30
N ASP A 818 -37.56 13.96 10.19
CA ASP A 818 -38.77 14.32 10.93
C ASP A 818 -38.44 14.97 12.28
N LEU A 819 -37.18 14.92 12.69
CA LEU A 819 -36.71 15.56 13.92
C LEU A 819 -36.75 17.09 13.80
N PRO A 820 -37.47 17.79 14.70
CA PRO A 820 -37.57 19.24 14.68
C PRO A 820 -36.21 19.94 14.72
N MET A 821 -35.26 19.38 15.47
CA MET A 821 -33.92 19.94 15.67
C MET A 821 -33.08 19.96 14.38
N LEU A 822 -33.29 19.02 13.46
CA LEU A 822 -32.60 18.98 12.18
C LEU A 822 -33.31 19.83 11.13
N ARG A 823 -34.65 19.95 11.20
CA ARG A 823 -35.44 20.78 10.28
C ARG A 823 -35.16 22.28 10.40
N THR A 824 -34.71 22.75 11.56
CA THR A 824 -34.34 24.17 11.77
C THR A 824 -32.99 24.53 11.15
N ILE A 825 -32.18 23.53 10.79
CA ILE A 825 -30.83 23.72 10.28
C ILE A 825 -30.89 24.03 8.78
N THR A 826 -30.65 25.29 8.45
CA THR A 826 -30.68 25.76 7.05
C THR A 826 -29.47 25.31 6.22
N SER A 827 -28.43 24.79 6.86
CA SER A 827 -27.19 24.33 6.21
C SER A 827 -27.11 22.82 5.99
N LEU A 828 -28.18 22.07 6.31
CA LEU A 828 -28.26 20.62 6.16
C LEU A 828 -29.15 20.25 4.98
N ALA A 829 -28.59 19.58 3.97
CA ALA A 829 -29.34 19.09 2.83
C ALA A 829 -29.72 17.61 3.03
N SER A 830 -31.00 17.30 2.82
CA SER A 830 -31.50 15.92 2.76
C SER A 830 -31.75 15.54 1.30
N VAL A 831 -31.07 14.50 0.83
CA VAL A 831 -31.13 14.01 -0.56
C VAL A 831 -31.15 12.49 -0.58
N HIS A 832 -31.59 11.89 -1.67
CA HIS A 832 -31.60 10.44 -1.83
C HIS A 832 -31.20 10.02 -3.24
N LEU A 833 -30.73 8.78 -3.38
CA LEU A 833 -30.59 8.15 -4.70
C LEU A 833 -31.94 7.57 -5.12
N SER A 834 -32.43 7.99 -6.27
CA SER A 834 -33.76 7.61 -6.75
C SER A 834 -33.81 6.14 -7.16
N VAL A 835 -34.91 5.52 -6.74
CA VAL A 835 -35.28 4.15 -7.04
C VAL A 835 -36.78 4.16 -7.27
N HIS A 836 -37.24 3.48 -8.31
CA HIS A 836 -38.66 3.34 -8.57
C HIS A 836 -39.02 1.88 -8.87
N TYR A 837 -40.27 1.54 -8.62
CA TYR A 837 -40.79 0.21 -8.92
C TYR A 837 -41.51 0.26 -10.27
N ASP A 838 -41.04 -0.52 -11.24
CA ASP A 838 -41.73 -0.69 -12.51
C ASP A 838 -42.82 -1.75 -12.35
N HIS A 839 -44.06 -1.29 -12.18
CA HIS A 839 -45.23 -2.16 -12.05
C HIS A 839 -45.52 -3.00 -13.31
N ALA A 840 -45.03 -2.61 -14.49
CA ALA A 840 -45.24 -3.38 -15.71
C ALA A 840 -44.27 -4.56 -15.81
N GLN A 841 -43.05 -4.38 -15.29
CA GLN A 841 -42.01 -5.42 -15.26
C GLN A 841 -41.92 -6.16 -13.92
N ASP A 842 -42.71 -5.75 -12.92
CA ASP A 842 -42.72 -6.28 -11.54
C ASP A 842 -41.32 -6.24 -10.89
N CYS A 843 -40.50 -5.26 -11.26
CA CYS A 843 -39.11 -5.16 -10.85
C CYS A 843 -38.77 -3.77 -10.28
N LEU A 844 -37.71 -3.72 -9.50
CA LEU A 844 -37.22 -2.49 -8.89
C LEU A 844 -36.07 -1.94 -9.73
N VAL A 845 -36.23 -0.72 -10.24
CA VAL A 845 -35.28 -0.05 -11.13
C VAL A 845 -34.47 0.96 -10.32
N PHE A 846 -33.15 0.82 -10.38
CA PHE A 846 -32.20 1.68 -9.69
C PHE A 846 -31.71 2.78 -10.64
N ASP A 847 -32.39 3.93 -10.65
CA ASP A 847 -31.96 5.08 -11.46
C ASP A 847 -30.61 5.63 -10.99
N ARG A 848 -30.33 5.54 -9.68
CA ARG A 848 -29.10 6.01 -9.02
C ARG A 848 -28.80 7.50 -9.26
N THR A 849 -29.83 8.30 -9.54
CA THR A 849 -29.73 9.77 -9.65
C THR A 849 -30.03 10.44 -8.32
N LEU A 850 -29.29 11.50 -7.99
CA LEU A 850 -29.51 12.28 -6.78
C LEU A 850 -30.80 13.11 -6.90
N GLN A 851 -31.66 13.03 -5.89
CA GLN A 851 -32.95 13.75 -5.84
C GLN A 851 -33.19 14.36 -4.44
N PRO A 852 -33.97 15.45 -4.32
CA PRO A 852 -34.19 16.11 -3.04
C PRO A 852 -35.08 15.29 -2.10
N GLY A 853 -34.89 15.47 -0.79
CA GLY A 853 -35.62 14.78 0.27
C GLY A 853 -35.09 13.38 0.58
N SER A 854 -35.76 12.67 1.47
CA SER A 854 -35.31 11.35 1.97
C SER A 854 -35.65 10.17 1.07
N GLY A 855 -36.32 10.39 -0.06
CA GLY A 855 -37.00 9.35 -0.82
C GLY A 855 -38.15 8.69 -0.06
N SER A 856 -38.79 7.70 -0.69
CA SER A 856 -39.77 6.84 -0.02
C SER A 856 -39.06 5.86 0.93
N SER A 857 -39.62 5.66 2.12
CA SER A 857 -39.15 4.69 3.11
C SER A 857 -39.68 3.27 2.85
N ILE A 858 -40.40 3.07 1.74
CA ILE A 858 -41.29 1.94 1.49
C ILE A 858 -40.79 1.14 0.28
N TYR A 859 -39.52 0.72 0.30
CA TYR A 859 -38.95 -0.09 -0.80
C TYR A 859 -38.48 -1.47 -0.36
N GLY A 860 -38.35 -1.72 0.95
CA GLY A 860 -37.83 -3.00 1.45
C GLY A 860 -38.74 -4.20 1.13
N LEU A 861 -40.06 -4.04 1.23
CA LEU A 861 -41.01 -5.11 0.89
C LEU A 861 -41.23 -5.23 -0.62
N GLU A 862 -41.01 -4.14 -1.34
CA GLU A 862 -41.08 -4.03 -2.79
C GLU A 862 -39.85 -4.71 -3.42
N PHE A 863 -38.68 -4.60 -2.79
CA PHE A 863 -37.50 -5.41 -3.10
C PHE A 863 -37.77 -6.90 -2.80
N ALA A 864 -38.32 -7.23 -1.63
CA ALA A 864 -38.70 -8.61 -1.30
C ALA A 864 -39.73 -9.19 -2.30
N GLN A 865 -40.66 -8.37 -2.80
CA GLN A 865 -41.58 -8.74 -3.87
C GLN A 865 -40.85 -9.05 -5.18
N SER A 866 -39.86 -8.25 -5.57
CA SER A 866 -39.06 -8.51 -6.77
C SER A 866 -38.26 -9.81 -6.74
N LEU A 867 -38.04 -10.39 -5.54
CA LEU A 867 -37.43 -11.71 -5.36
C LEU A 867 -38.44 -12.88 -5.44
N HIS A 868 -39.69 -12.60 -5.81
CA HIS A 868 -40.80 -13.57 -5.87
C HIS A 868 -41.00 -14.36 -4.56
N MET A 869 -40.87 -13.67 -3.42
CA MET A 869 -41.17 -14.25 -2.11
C MET A 869 -42.67 -14.59 -1.99
N ASP A 870 -43.00 -15.55 -1.13
CA ASP A 870 -44.37 -16.03 -0.90
C ASP A 870 -45.37 -14.88 -0.66
N GLU A 871 -46.47 -14.86 -1.41
CA GLU A 871 -47.47 -13.77 -1.36
C GLU A 871 -48.11 -13.65 0.03
N THR A 872 -48.26 -14.74 0.77
CA THR A 872 -48.86 -14.73 2.11
C THR A 872 -47.89 -14.12 3.12
N PHE A 873 -46.59 -14.40 3.00
CA PHE A 873 -45.54 -13.73 3.75
C PHE A 873 -45.49 -12.24 3.44
N LEU A 874 -45.48 -11.84 2.16
CA LEU A 874 -45.45 -10.44 1.76
C LEU A 874 -46.68 -9.67 2.23
N ARG A 875 -47.87 -10.29 2.16
CA ARG A 875 -49.10 -9.69 2.69
C ARG A 875 -48.99 -9.47 4.20
N THR A 876 -48.55 -10.49 4.94
CA THR A 876 -48.37 -10.42 6.40
C THR A 876 -47.33 -9.36 6.76
N ALA A 877 -46.20 -9.30 6.05
CA ALA A 877 -45.15 -8.31 6.26
C ALA A 877 -45.65 -6.87 5.98
N ARG A 878 -46.50 -6.69 4.95
CA ARG A 878 -47.15 -5.39 4.69
C ARG A 878 -48.14 -5.01 5.79
N ASP A 879 -48.94 -5.96 6.26
CA ASP A 879 -49.89 -5.73 7.35
C ASP A 879 -49.15 -5.32 8.64
N ILE A 880 -48.09 -6.06 9.01
CA ILE A 880 -47.21 -5.72 10.14
C ILE A 880 -46.54 -4.35 9.93
N ARG A 881 -46.01 -4.05 8.73
CA ARG A 881 -45.43 -2.74 8.41
C ARG A 881 -46.46 -1.61 8.61
N ASN A 882 -47.69 -1.82 8.16
CA ASN A 882 -48.77 -0.84 8.29
C ASN A 882 -49.18 -0.64 9.77
N GLU A 883 -49.11 -1.70 10.58
CA GLU A 883 -49.34 -1.64 12.02
C GLU A 883 -48.18 -0.92 12.75
N LEU A 884 -46.93 -1.27 12.45
CA LEU A 884 -45.73 -0.64 13.01
C LEU A 884 -45.54 0.82 12.57
N ALA A 885 -46.03 1.18 11.37
CA ALA A 885 -46.10 2.56 10.91
C ALA A 885 -47.25 3.36 11.55
N GLY A 886 -47.97 2.79 12.53
CA GLY A 886 -49.15 3.35 13.18
C GLY A 886 -48.92 4.68 13.91
N GLU A 887 -49.94 5.55 13.80
CA GLU A 887 -50.11 6.86 14.45
C GLU A 887 -49.16 7.98 13.97
N HIS A 888 -49.31 8.42 12.70
CA HIS A 888 -49.17 9.80 12.17
C HIS A 888 -48.66 9.81 10.72
N ASN A 889 -49.46 9.33 9.76
CA ASN A 889 -49.28 9.68 8.35
C ASN A 889 -50.62 9.65 7.61
N ASP A 890 -50.84 10.67 6.78
CA ASP A 890 -52.08 10.96 6.01
C ASP A 890 -52.54 9.82 5.06
N LEU A 891 -51.77 8.73 4.95
CA LEU A 891 -52.05 7.57 4.11
C LEU A 891 -53.10 6.61 4.67
N THR A 892 -53.34 6.56 6.00
CA THR A 892 -54.41 5.71 6.58
C THR A 892 -55.82 6.23 6.25
N LEU A 893 -55.96 7.52 5.97
CA LEU A 893 -57.22 8.13 5.52
C LEU A 893 -57.59 7.75 4.07
N ILE A 894 -56.64 7.23 3.29
CA ILE A 894 -56.84 6.89 1.87
C ILE A 894 -57.30 5.44 1.69
N THR A 895 -56.91 4.51 2.59
CA THR A 895 -57.18 3.08 2.47
C THR A 895 -58.47 2.61 3.16
N LYS A 896 -59.00 3.31 4.17
CA LYS A 896 -60.37 3.09 4.67
C LYS A 896 -61.38 3.99 3.95
N LYS A 897 -61.59 3.77 2.64
CA LYS A 897 -62.71 4.41 1.90
C LYS A 897 -63.95 3.52 1.91
N GLN A 898 -64.58 3.35 3.06
CA GLN A 898 -65.89 2.70 3.09
C GLN A 898 -66.98 3.70 2.69
N PRO A 899 -67.83 3.39 1.69
CA PRO A 899 -68.96 4.23 1.34
C PRO A 899 -70.06 4.14 2.40
N SER A 900 -70.75 5.26 2.65
CA SER A 900 -71.91 5.27 3.54
C SER A 900 -73.00 4.31 3.06
N LYS A 901 -73.66 3.62 4.00
CA LYS A 901 -74.83 2.76 3.74
C LYS A 901 -75.98 3.53 3.07
N TYR A 902 -76.08 4.83 3.31
CA TYR A 902 -77.17 5.67 2.82
C TYR A 902 -76.87 6.30 1.45
N ASN A 903 -75.60 6.61 1.17
CA ASN A 903 -75.20 7.18 -0.12
C ASN A 903 -73.78 6.77 -0.51
N LYS A 904 -73.66 5.98 -1.59
CA LYS A 904 -72.37 5.45 -2.07
C LYS A 904 -71.34 6.52 -2.46
N LYS A 905 -71.77 7.77 -2.68
CA LYS A 905 -70.89 8.92 -3.03
C LYS A 905 -70.33 9.65 -1.81
N LEU A 906 -70.70 9.25 -0.59
CA LEU A 906 -70.16 9.77 0.67
C LEU A 906 -69.20 8.72 1.25
N LEU A 907 -67.95 9.10 1.51
CA LEU A 907 -66.91 8.23 2.05
C LEU A 907 -66.70 8.51 3.54
N LEU A 908 -66.63 7.46 4.36
CA LEU A 908 -66.40 7.53 5.80
C LEU A 908 -64.89 7.53 6.08
N CYS A 909 -64.23 8.67 5.86
CA CYS A 909 -62.77 8.80 6.02
C CYS A 909 -62.38 9.40 7.37
N SER A 910 -63.00 10.52 7.76
CA SER A 910 -62.72 11.23 9.01
C SER A 910 -63.97 11.94 9.54
N CYS A 911 -64.02 12.15 10.84
CA CYS A 911 -65.15 12.76 11.52
C CYS A 911 -65.20 14.23 11.14
N SER A 912 -66.35 14.67 10.60
CA SER A 912 -66.52 16.04 10.12
C SER A 912 -66.46 17.10 11.23
N ILE A 913 -66.46 16.68 12.50
CA ILE A 913 -66.40 17.54 13.68
C ILE A 913 -65.01 17.48 14.33
N CYS A 914 -64.53 16.29 14.72
CA CYS A 914 -63.29 16.16 15.50
C CYS A 914 -62.10 15.53 14.75
N GLY A 915 -62.26 15.11 13.49
CA GLY A 915 -61.19 14.51 12.69
C GLY A 915 -60.89 13.03 12.96
N ASN A 916 -61.42 12.44 14.03
CA ASN A 916 -61.23 11.01 14.37
C ASN A 916 -61.82 10.05 13.34
N THR A 917 -61.47 8.76 13.40
CA THR A 917 -62.02 7.71 12.53
C THR A 917 -63.54 7.57 12.67
N VAL A 918 -64.21 7.31 11.55
CA VAL A 918 -65.68 7.29 11.44
C VAL A 918 -66.18 5.92 11.05
N ASP A 919 -67.19 5.44 11.76
CA ASP A 919 -67.93 4.21 11.43
C ASP A 919 -69.44 4.48 11.16
N GLU A 920 -69.92 5.71 11.40
CA GLU A 920 -71.34 6.08 11.30
C GLU A 920 -71.62 7.26 10.37
N THR A 921 -72.86 7.33 9.87
CA THR A 921 -73.36 8.48 9.10
C THR A 921 -74.57 9.04 9.81
N HIS A 922 -74.52 10.33 10.11
CA HIS A 922 -75.63 11.07 10.72
C HIS A 922 -76.45 11.81 9.66
N HIS A 923 -77.77 11.83 9.80
CA HIS A 923 -78.65 12.64 8.97
C HIS A 923 -78.86 14.01 9.62
N ILE A 924 -78.46 15.09 8.96
CA ILE A 924 -78.59 16.47 9.48
C ILE A 924 -80.07 16.81 9.71
N HIS A 925 -80.93 16.49 8.72
CA HIS A 925 -82.38 16.45 8.88
C HIS A 925 -82.82 15.01 9.17
N PRO A 926 -83.45 14.75 10.33
CA PRO A 926 -83.89 13.40 10.72
C PRO A 926 -84.76 12.71 9.67
N GLN A 927 -84.58 11.40 9.54
CA GLN A 927 -85.29 10.60 8.53
C GLN A 927 -86.81 10.55 8.73
N GLU A 928 -87.30 10.83 9.95
CA GLU A 928 -88.72 10.93 10.30
C GLU A 928 -89.45 12.07 9.58
N LEU A 929 -88.72 13.09 9.11
CA LEU A 929 -89.27 14.21 8.35
C LEU A 929 -89.51 13.87 6.87
N ALA A 930 -89.18 12.64 6.44
CA ALA A 930 -89.33 12.22 5.06
C ALA A 930 -90.74 11.69 4.77
N ASP A 931 -91.28 12.03 3.60
CA ASP A 931 -92.54 11.49 3.09
C ASP A 931 -92.43 9.98 2.73
N PRO A 932 -93.54 9.31 2.35
CA PRO A 932 -93.50 7.89 1.97
C PRO A 932 -92.60 7.57 0.76
N GLN A 933 -92.21 8.57 -0.02
CA GLN A 933 -91.27 8.43 -1.15
C GLN A 933 -89.81 8.71 -0.74
N GLY A 934 -89.56 9.03 0.54
CA GLY A 934 -88.25 9.28 1.10
C GLY A 934 -87.74 10.72 0.93
N ASN A 935 -88.60 11.67 0.57
CA ASN A 935 -88.22 13.06 0.36
C ASN A 935 -88.48 13.92 1.61
N ILE A 936 -87.49 14.75 1.96
CA ILE A 936 -87.60 15.80 2.96
C ILE A 936 -87.68 17.11 2.18
N LEU A 937 -88.84 17.76 2.18
CA LEU A 937 -89.13 18.96 1.39
C LEU A 937 -88.85 18.74 -0.11
N HIS A 938 -87.72 19.26 -0.62
CA HIS A 938 -87.34 19.24 -2.03
C HIS A 938 -86.15 18.31 -2.34
N PHE A 939 -85.67 17.52 -1.37
CA PHE A 939 -84.54 16.61 -1.56
C PHE A 939 -84.73 15.26 -0.86
N HIS A 940 -84.14 14.20 -1.41
CA HIS A 940 -84.24 12.85 -0.82
C HIS A 940 -83.45 12.75 0.50
N LYS A 941 -83.97 12.04 1.51
CA LYS A 941 -83.36 11.93 2.85
C LYS A 941 -81.89 11.47 2.84
N ASN A 942 -81.51 10.65 1.87
CA ASN A 942 -80.13 10.15 1.69
C ASN A 942 -79.26 11.01 0.74
N HIS A 943 -79.65 12.24 0.44
CA HIS A 943 -78.83 13.15 -0.38
C HIS A 943 -77.51 13.48 0.33
N LYS A 944 -76.40 13.59 -0.41
CA LYS A 944 -75.04 13.77 0.16
C LYS A 944 -74.95 14.98 1.09
N ALA A 945 -75.66 16.06 0.78
CA ALA A 945 -75.69 17.29 1.59
C ALA A 945 -76.44 17.13 2.94
N ASN A 946 -77.25 16.09 3.10
CA ASN A 946 -77.99 15.79 4.33
C ASN A 946 -77.27 14.76 5.22
N LEU A 947 -76.10 14.25 4.80
CA LEU A 947 -75.39 13.17 5.45
C LEU A 947 -74.04 13.67 5.98
N LEU A 948 -73.69 13.27 7.20
CA LEU A 948 -72.50 13.71 7.90
C LEU A 948 -71.71 12.49 8.42
N PRO A 949 -70.46 12.25 7.96
CA PRO A 949 -69.61 11.22 8.53
C PRO A 949 -69.08 11.68 9.89
N ILE A 950 -69.42 10.94 10.96
CA ILE A 950 -69.03 11.27 12.34
C ILE A 950 -68.72 10.03 13.18
N CYS A 951 -67.82 10.18 14.16
CA CYS A 951 -67.51 9.13 15.12
C CYS A 951 -68.64 8.98 16.16
N THR A 952 -68.76 7.80 16.77
CA THR A 952 -69.79 7.48 17.78
C THR A 952 -69.88 8.51 18.92
N PRO A 953 -68.77 9.01 19.50
CA PRO A 953 -68.84 10.05 20.54
C PRO A 953 -69.51 11.35 20.06
N CYS A 954 -69.19 11.82 18.85
CA CYS A 954 -69.81 13.02 18.28
C CYS A 954 -71.28 12.76 17.92
N HIS A 955 -71.61 11.56 17.45
CA HIS A 955 -72.99 11.17 17.16
C HIS A 955 -73.85 11.19 18.43
N ASP A 956 -73.36 10.63 19.53
CA ASP A 956 -74.05 10.62 20.81
C ASP A 956 -74.26 12.03 21.37
N LYS A 957 -73.27 12.93 21.23
CA LYS A 957 -73.41 14.34 21.62
C LYS A 957 -74.51 15.06 20.84
N ILE A 958 -74.68 14.75 19.55
CA ILE A 958 -75.78 15.31 18.75
C ILE A 958 -77.13 14.79 19.25
N HIS A 959 -77.25 13.49 19.53
CA HIS A 959 -78.49 12.90 20.07
C HIS A 959 -78.84 13.42 21.47
N ARG A 960 -77.84 13.72 22.30
CA ARG A 960 -78.03 14.35 23.62
C ARG A 960 -78.33 15.85 23.55
N GLY A 961 -78.29 16.45 22.36
CA GLY A 961 -78.52 17.88 22.15
C GLY A 961 -77.35 18.79 22.56
N GLU A 962 -76.19 18.22 22.90
CA GLU A 962 -74.96 18.95 23.23
C GLU A 962 -74.32 19.57 21.98
N ILE A 963 -74.57 19.01 20.79
CA ILE A 963 -74.11 19.57 19.51
C ILE A 963 -75.30 19.71 18.57
N ARG A 964 -75.49 20.93 18.04
CA ARG A 964 -76.49 21.22 17.01
C ARG A 964 -75.82 21.46 15.67
N VAL A 965 -76.08 20.59 14.70
CA VAL A 965 -75.55 20.70 13.34
C VAL A 965 -76.52 21.49 12.46
N HIS A 966 -76.04 22.57 11.83
CA HIS A 966 -76.84 23.42 10.93
C HIS A 966 -76.68 23.05 9.45
N GLY A 967 -75.68 22.22 9.12
CA GLY A 967 -75.39 21.75 7.78
C GLY A 967 -74.19 22.43 7.13
N TYR A 968 -73.98 22.17 5.83
CA TYR A 968 -72.84 22.70 5.09
C TYR A 968 -73.15 24.05 4.46
N THR A 969 -72.25 25.02 4.63
CA THR A 969 -72.34 26.36 4.02
C THR A 969 -71.09 26.64 3.18
N MET A 970 -71.26 27.25 2.00
CA MET A 970 -70.14 27.66 1.14
C MET A 970 -69.52 28.96 1.68
N THR A 971 -68.23 28.96 1.99
CA THR A 971 -67.46 30.14 2.40
C THR A 971 -66.35 30.44 1.40
N SER A 972 -65.66 31.58 1.54
CA SER A 972 -64.51 31.95 0.70
C SER A 972 -63.33 30.98 0.82
N ARG A 973 -63.36 30.04 1.77
CA ARG A 973 -62.38 28.96 1.95
C ARG A 973 -62.90 27.58 1.53
N GLY A 974 -64.06 27.53 0.86
CA GLY A 974 -64.70 26.29 0.39
C GLY A 974 -65.93 25.91 1.23
N LEU A 975 -66.42 24.67 1.02
CA LEU A 975 -67.61 24.15 1.71
C LEU A 975 -67.25 23.76 3.15
N GLN A 976 -67.85 24.40 4.15
CA GLN A 976 -67.57 24.17 5.58
C GLN A 976 -68.83 23.74 6.33
N LEU A 977 -68.66 22.84 7.31
CA LEU A 977 -69.75 22.42 8.20
C LEU A 977 -70.00 23.50 9.26
N GLN A 978 -71.25 23.89 9.44
CA GLN A 978 -71.69 24.78 10.52
C GLN A 978 -72.35 23.96 11.63
N TYR A 979 -71.86 24.09 12.85
CA TYR A 979 -72.44 23.47 14.06
C TYR A 979 -72.21 24.35 15.29
N THR A 980 -72.97 24.12 16.36
CA THR A 980 -72.84 24.84 17.63
C THR A 980 -72.82 23.84 18.78
N GLU A 981 -71.90 23.99 19.71
CA GLU A 981 -71.87 23.21 20.96
C GLU A 981 -72.67 23.96 22.04
N LEU A 982 -73.54 23.26 22.75
CA LEU A 982 -74.40 23.80 23.81
C LEU A 982 -73.92 23.24 25.15
N ASP A 983 -73.37 24.08 26.02
CA ASP A 983 -72.94 23.69 27.36
C ASP A 983 -74.16 23.35 28.24
N THR A 984 -74.18 22.15 28.82
CA THR A 984 -75.25 21.68 29.74
C THR A 984 -75.10 22.21 31.18
N HIS A 985 -74.59 23.43 31.36
CA HIS A 985 -74.49 24.12 32.65
C HIS A 985 -75.18 25.49 32.60
N ASP A 986 -76.51 25.52 32.43
CA ASP A 986 -77.34 26.69 32.80
C ASP A 986 -78.85 26.41 32.76
N GLN A 987 -79.32 25.51 33.62
CA GLN A 987 -80.75 25.42 33.98
C GLN A 987 -80.93 25.26 35.49
N SER A 988 -80.62 26.33 36.23
CA SER A 988 -81.14 26.57 37.58
C SER A 988 -81.16 28.06 37.92
N SER A 989 -82.01 28.85 37.23
CA SER A 989 -82.36 30.23 37.64
C SER A 989 -83.46 30.87 36.78
N SER A 990 -84.72 30.41 36.89
CA SER A 990 -85.92 31.28 36.74
C SER A 990 -87.23 30.53 37.01
N THR A 991 -87.62 30.46 38.29
CA THR A 991 -88.92 30.89 38.84
C THR A 991 -88.80 30.95 40.35
#